data_AF-A0A1Q9C9Z1-F1
#
_entry.id   AF-A0A1Q9C9Z1-F1
#
_cell.length_a   1.000
_cell.length_b   1.000
_cell.length_c   1.000
_cell.angle_alpha   90.00
_cell.angle_beta   90.00
_cell.angle_gamma   90.00
#
_symmetry.space_group_name_H-M   'P 1'
#
loop_
_entity.id
_entity.type
_entity.pdbx_description
1 polymer ?
#
loop_
_entity_poly.entity_id
_entity_poly.type
_entity_poly.pdbx_seq_one_letter_code
_entity_poly.pdbx_strand_id
1 'polypeptide(L)'
;MKSILTHSSRTPQRCACTRCGSAPGFLAGSRPPWQGVGLLLPAEKPKTPQKSTVLGFVVAMAMPGWLRWHWQWLVSGLLVALMVILYFVSTLLACCVLVAWIYVVGHKMMMNQAYPFSRPLGATIVVFMLLGTTLVTLIPWLFFGGRDECGSFDPTMKTQWGYDFEDWWTLLHFQMSVNWFMATALSCLILADHPPSCYVRESIRCVVFMFLGMLAKNTRTALYCCLGSDEDEDGVRDMVPDALMPATYAIAASLLSDIWCLQLVVARLRALQDAYGEPLGCTKLIRWGANLLVFWLFVLSACLFISTIATLVTSLCCVLGLAALGFLICRAYSVPLQVLRASKRGTKEGPSGPHGMSKQLEKEASFAISVIIQAQVATLLANFSMIWHLTSWALTYVLPTTFINHTFEYGGLADTVGNTIGILLLINSSLRLPHCGKHFRAKLADPSEQSAARDVEEDAACQCGRHLATKVLTAFDDAALCERCAWEQKVQELAGRRITTAQLLDFHARLGRRHNARALPTLMPHFDPEKSTTNDVVRQAIIPESRLDDQGSSLAEVFQLRATREKSLPKVWPLQTGGQNATAPKAPRMVTHHWANRFRDLVAVVLADGLGLRRWDQLAEELSKGQEEEIKARLHARGSLGLEYWICAFCINQHASICGSSMGVRDTVTGDVLPSCDCVTPKFFNDTPIQCELNKFDDMMGHLHRRYKESFLQVVAVDKDFQVFSRAWCVAELIEANSCHLDQRVVLHSPEALEQHSWQLGSLKVENCSASRAEDKQAILSKIGGATEIAQFNTGLQNLLLGSEGLLAGWLDGQQLLQEVGAIAARARARQRARATFLEDPGEAEEDFVSV
;
A
#
# COMPACT_ATOMS: atom_id res chain seq x y z
N MET A 1 27.00 53.24 -34.67
CA MET A 1 28.31 53.22 -35.37
C MET A 1 29.41 53.56 -34.36
N LYS A 2 30.32 52.61 -34.11
CA LYS A 2 31.69 52.63 -33.52
C LYS A 2 32.03 53.63 -32.39
N SER A 3 32.29 53.17 -31.14
CA SER A 3 33.61 52.74 -30.55
C SER A 3 34.44 53.94 -30.04
N ILE A 4 35.17 54.00 -28.90
CA ILE A 4 35.75 53.04 -27.92
C ILE A 4 36.56 53.87 -26.85
N LEU A 5 36.88 53.26 -25.69
CA LEU A 5 37.84 53.61 -24.58
C LEU A 5 37.47 54.79 -23.64
N THR A 6 37.33 54.68 -22.31
CA THR A 6 38.04 54.05 -21.15
C THR A 6 39.26 54.79 -20.55
N HIS A 7 39.20 54.85 -19.21
CA HIS A 7 40.24 54.91 -18.18
C HIS A 7 40.88 56.23 -17.72
N SER A 8 40.66 56.52 -16.43
CA SER A 8 41.62 57.01 -15.42
C SER A 8 40.83 57.23 -14.10
N SER A 9 41.30 57.10 -12.86
CA SER A 9 42.36 56.37 -12.16
C SER A 9 42.26 56.81 -10.68
N ARG A 10 42.80 56.02 -9.73
CA ARG A 10 43.30 56.41 -8.38
C ARG A 10 42.24 56.86 -7.34
N THR A 11 42.32 56.60 -6.02
CA THR A 11 43.30 55.99 -5.10
C THR A 11 42.61 55.82 -3.71
N PRO A 12 43.18 55.06 -2.76
CA PRO A 12 42.55 54.68 -1.50
C PRO A 12 43.06 55.46 -0.26
N GLN A 13 42.29 55.45 0.82
CA GLN A 13 42.75 55.76 2.20
C GLN A 13 42.37 54.56 3.09
N ARG A 14 43.35 53.84 3.68
CA ARG A 14 43.94 54.03 5.03
C ARG A 14 42.89 53.92 6.14
N CYS A 15 43.10 53.30 7.29
CA CYS A 15 44.09 52.40 7.90
C CYS A 15 43.56 52.16 9.33
N ALA A 16 44.19 51.22 10.06
CA ALA A 16 44.29 51.18 11.52
C ALA A 16 43.05 50.68 12.29
N CYS A 17 43.15 49.96 13.41
CA CYS A 17 44.21 49.19 14.08
C CYS A 17 43.56 48.57 15.34
N THR A 18 44.15 47.48 15.83
CA THR A 18 44.34 47.15 17.27
C THR A 18 43.17 46.84 18.22
N ARG A 19 43.26 45.63 18.79
CA ARG A 19 43.60 45.30 20.21
C ARG A 19 42.54 44.56 21.05
N CYS A 20 43.01 43.42 21.55
CA CYS A 20 42.99 42.90 22.92
C CYS A 20 41.69 42.73 23.72
N GLY A 21 41.48 41.47 24.12
CA GLY A 21 41.14 41.06 25.49
C GLY A 21 39.65 40.89 25.69
N SER A 22 39.12 39.94 26.47
CA SER A 22 39.65 39.10 27.55
C SER A 22 38.50 38.16 27.94
N ALA A 23 38.77 36.89 28.25
CA ALA A 23 37.92 36.10 29.17
C ALA A 23 38.08 36.68 30.61
N PRO A 24 37.33 36.28 31.66
CA PRO A 24 36.36 35.17 31.82
C PRO A 24 35.08 35.56 32.61
N GLY A 25 34.19 34.61 32.92
CA GLY A 25 33.12 34.87 33.90
C GLY A 25 32.10 33.75 34.10
N PHE A 26 32.30 32.96 35.16
CA PHE A 26 31.34 32.04 35.79
C PHE A 26 30.37 32.81 36.72
N LEU A 27 29.30 32.13 37.16
CA LEU A 27 28.26 32.43 38.19
C LEU A 27 26.89 32.76 37.58
N ALA A 28 25.88 31.87 37.66
CA ALA A 28 25.09 31.46 38.84
C ALA A 28 23.87 32.38 39.11
N GLY A 29 22.68 31.80 38.93
CA GLY A 29 21.50 32.01 39.79
C GLY A 29 20.60 33.21 39.50
N SER A 30 19.35 32.93 39.10
CA SER A 30 18.14 33.52 39.70
C SER A 30 16.86 33.03 39.01
N ARG A 31 16.01 32.30 39.76
CA ARG A 31 14.54 32.32 39.57
C ARG A 31 14.03 33.73 39.95
N PRO A 32 12.84 34.20 39.54
CA PRO A 32 11.61 33.91 40.30
C PRO A 32 10.33 33.93 39.40
N PRO A 33 9.09 34.23 39.87
CA PRO A 33 8.00 33.24 39.82
C PRO A 33 6.73 33.75 39.11
N TRP A 34 5.89 32.87 38.56
CA TRP A 34 4.46 33.22 38.37
C TRP A 34 3.57 32.02 38.66
N GLN A 35 2.78 32.18 39.72
CA GLN A 35 1.57 31.44 40.02
C GLN A 35 0.44 31.93 39.11
N GLY A 36 -0.51 31.04 38.78
CA GLY A 36 -1.86 31.47 38.43
C GLY A 36 -2.67 30.48 37.60
N VAL A 37 -3.52 29.71 38.29
CA VAL A 37 -4.89 29.27 37.90
C VAL A 37 -4.97 28.38 36.63
N GLY A 38 -5.36 27.10 36.65
CA GLY A 38 -6.40 26.44 37.44
C GLY A 38 -7.56 26.04 36.51
N LEU A 39 -7.49 24.85 35.89
CA LEU A 39 -8.69 24.16 35.39
C LEU A 39 -8.46 22.63 35.44
N LEU A 40 -9.28 21.99 36.28
CA LEU A 40 -9.31 20.57 36.58
C LEU A 40 -9.83 19.77 35.38
N LEU A 41 -9.01 18.85 34.87
CA LEU A 41 -9.47 17.70 34.09
C LEU A 41 -9.30 16.44 34.97
N PRO A 42 -10.25 15.49 34.94
CA PRO A 42 -10.21 14.33 35.81
C PRO A 42 -9.06 13.39 35.41
N ALA A 43 -8.24 13.04 36.40
CA ALA A 43 -7.15 12.10 36.26
C ALA A 43 -7.69 10.71 35.85
N GLU A 44 -7.31 10.26 34.66
CA GLU A 44 -7.42 8.84 34.29
C GLU A 44 -6.54 8.01 35.23
N LYS A 45 -7.15 7.04 35.90
CA LYS A 45 -6.46 6.06 36.74
C LYS A 45 -5.42 5.31 35.87
N PRO A 46 -4.13 5.24 36.27
CA PRO A 46 -3.18 4.40 35.58
C PRO A 46 -3.60 2.94 35.72
N LYS A 47 -3.82 2.27 34.57
CA LYS A 47 -4.06 0.82 34.51
C LYS A 47 -2.88 0.10 35.15
N THR A 48 -3.16 -0.67 36.19
CA THR A 48 -2.19 -1.52 36.86
C THR A 48 -1.62 -2.55 35.89
N PRO A 49 -0.29 -2.74 35.82
CA PRO A 49 0.30 -3.76 34.98
C PRO A 49 -0.03 -5.14 35.56
N GLN A 50 -0.66 -5.97 34.72
CA GLN A 50 -1.06 -7.33 35.03
C GLN A 50 0.20 -8.18 35.33
N LYS A 51 0.40 -8.49 36.61
CA LYS A 51 1.46 -9.39 37.08
C LYS A 51 1.10 -10.84 36.73
N SER A 52 1.62 -11.35 35.62
CA SER A 52 1.75 -12.79 35.41
C SER A 52 3.01 -13.08 34.59
N THR A 53 3.84 -14.00 35.10
CA THR A 53 5.06 -14.59 34.51
C THR A 53 6.27 -13.67 34.32
N VAL A 54 7.03 -13.41 35.41
CA VAL A 54 8.22 -12.53 35.40
C VAL A 54 9.56 -13.29 35.26
N LEU A 55 9.67 -14.58 35.57
CA LEU A 55 11.02 -15.18 35.68
C LEU A 55 11.65 -15.61 34.34
N GLY A 56 10.85 -15.94 33.31
CA GLY A 56 11.38 -16.32 31.98
C GLY A 56 11.61 -15.13 31.03
N PHE A 57 10.98 -13.98 31.29
CA PHE A 57 10.96 -12.85 30.35
C PHE A 57 12.15 -11.89 30.50
N VAL A 58 12.75 -11.82 31.69
CA VAL A 58 13.81 -10.84 32.01
C VAL A 58 15.14 -11.18 31.32
N VAL A 59 15.47 -12.46 31.12
CA VAL A 59 16.70 -12.87 30.43
C VAL A 59 16.62 -12.63 28.91
N ALA A 60 15.44 -12.81 28.31
CA ALA A 60 15.25 -12.63 26.86
C ALA A 60 15.26 -11.15 26.42
N MET A 61 14.90 -10.22 27.31
CA MET A 61 14.87 -8.79 26.98
C MET A 61 16.26 -8.13 26.95
N ALA A 62 17.25 -8.67 27.65
CA ALA A 62 18.59 -8.08 27.74
C ALA A 62 19.55 -8.49 26.60
N MET A 63 19.17 -9.44 25.72
CA MET A 63 20.02 -9.87 24.61
C MET A 63 19.98 -8.86 23.43
N PRO A 64 21.13 -8.49 22.84
CA PRO A 64 21.18 -7.74 21.59
C PRO A 64 20.36 -8.40 20.49
N GLY A 65 19.75 -7.61 19.59
CA GLY A 65 18.83 -8.12 18.55
C GLY A 65 19.42 -9.24 17.68
N TRP A 66 20.72 -9.18 17.37
CA TRP A 66 21.42 -10.22 16.60
C TRP A 66 21.54 -11.54 17.39
N LEU A 67 21.80 -11.48 18.69
CA LEU A 67 21.90 -12.66 19.56
C LEU A 67 20.53 -13.31 19.76
N ARG A 68 19.46 -12.50 19.85
CA ARG A 68 18.08 -12.99 19.90
C ARG A 68 17.70 -13.73 18.61
N TRP A 69 18.21 -13.30 17.46
CA TRP A 69 18.03 -13.97 16.18
C TRP A 69 18.79 -15.31 16.12
N HIS A 70 20.09 -15.33 16.46
CA HIS A 70 20.86 -16.58 16.46
C HIS A 70 20.40 -17.60 17.50
N TRP A 71 19.91 -17.16 18.66
CA TRP A 71 19.34 -18.04 19.68
C TRP A 71 18.13 -18.82 19.13
N GLN A 72 17.30 -18.19 18.30
CA GLN A 72 16.14 -18.85 17.69
C GLN A 72 16.58 -19.96 16.72
N TRP A 73 17.62 -19.71 15.92
CA TRP A 73 18.21 -20.72 15.03
C TRP A 73 18.90 -21.85 15.78
N LEU A 74 19.57 -21.54 16.90
CA LEU A 74 20.18 -22.56 17.75
C LEU A 74 19.12 -23.49 18.37
N VAL A 75 18.05 -22.92 18.95
CA VAL A 75 16.94 -23.71 19.50
C VAL A 75 16.27 -24.53 18.39
N SER A 76 16.10 -23.95 17.20
CA SER A 76 15.59 -24.67 16.02
C SER A 76 16.49 -25.84 15.65
N GLY A 77 17.81 -25.63 15.54
CA GLY A 77 18.77 -26.69 15.23
C GLY A 77 18.82 -27.79 16.29
N LEU A 78 18.73 -27.43 17.58
CA LEU A 78 18.66 -28.39 18.69
C LEU A 78 17.40 -29.23 18.67
N LEU A 79 16.25 -28.65 18.29
CA LEU A 79 14.99 -29.37 18.14
C LEU A 79 15.01 -30.32 16.93
N VAL A 80 15.65 -29.93 15.81
CA VAL A 80 15.89 -30.85 14.67
C VAL A 80 16.81 -32.00 15.08
N ALA A 81 17.90 -31.72 15.78
CA ALA A 81 18.80 -32.76 16.27
C ALA A 81 18.09 -33.69 17.25
N LEU A 82 17.29 -33.15 18.18
CA LEU A 82 16.46 -33.92 19.09
C LEU A 82 15.44 -34.77 18.33
N MET A 83 14.80 -34.23 17.30
CA MET A 83 13.87 -34.99 16.44
C MET A 83 14.58 -36.19 15.79
N VAL A 84 15.77 -36.00 15.21
CA VAL A 84 16.55 -37.09 14.59
C VAL A 84 16.94 -38.13 15.64
N ILE A 85 17.39 -37.72 16.82
CA ILE A 85 17.74 -38.65 17.92
C ILE A 85 16.53 -39.44 18.38
N LEU A 86 15.40 -38.75 18.58
CA LEU A 86 14.16 -39.37 19.03
C LEU A 86 13.57 -40.30 17.96
N TYR A 87 13.84 -40.09 16.68
CA TYR A 87 13.38 -40.97 15.61
C TYR A 87 13.92 -42.40 15.79
N PHE A 88 15.18 -42.53 16.20
CA PHE A 88 15.78 -43.84 16.50
C PHE A 88 15.29 -44.47 17.81
N VAL A 89 14.62 -43.70 18.68
CA VAL A 89 14.11 -44.17 19.98
C VAL A 89 12.62 -44.49 19.90
N SER A 90 11.85 -43.61 19.27
CA SER A 90 10.40 -43.67 19.12
C SER A 90 9.97 -42.74 17.99
N THR A 91 9.53 -43.32 16.88
CA THR A 91 8.95 -42.60 15.74
C THR A 91 7.85 -41.64 16.17
N LEU A 92 7.00 -42.07 17.12
CA LEU A 92 5.93 -41.25 17.70
C LEU A 92 6.45 -39.97 18.36
N LEU A 93 7.43 -40.10 19.25
CA LEU A 93 7.97 -38.96 19.99
C LEU A 93 8.71 -37.99 19.05
N ALA A 94 9.40 -38.53 18.04
CA ALA A 94 10.03 -37.74 16.98
C ALA A 94 9.02 -36.94 16.16
N CYS A 95 7.89 -37.55 15.78
CA CYS A 95 6.80 -36.88 15.09
C CYS A 95 6.20 -35.76 15.95
N CYS A 96 5.92 -36.00 17.23
CA CYS A 96 5.41 -34.95 18.12
C CYS A 96 6.38 -33.76 18.24
N VAL A 97 7.69 -34.02 18.36
CA VAL A 97 8.72 -32.98 18.40
C VAL A 97 8.82 -32.23 17.07
N LEU A 98 8.68 -32.93 15.93
CA LEU A 98 8.65 -32.31 14.61
C LEU A 98 7.44 -31.38 14.46
N VAL A 99 6.22 -31.81 14.81
CA VAL A 99 5.04 -30.93 14.75
C VAL A 99 5.21 -29.71 15.66
N ALA A 100 5.69 -29.91 16.89
CA ALA A 100 5.96 -28.84 17.82
C ALA A 100 7.05 -27.89 17.29
N TRP A 101 8.08 -28.42 16.65
CA TRP A 101 9.15 -27.64 16.02
C TRP A 101 8.63 -26.81 14.86
N ILE A 102 7.90 -27.40 13.90
CA ILE A 102 7.29 -26.67 12.78
C ILE A 102 6.36 -25.58 13.31
N TYR A 103 5.53 -25.89 14.31
CA TYR A 103 4.65 -24.90 14.93
C TYR A 103 5.44 -23.77 15.59
N VAL A 104 6.41 -24.06 16.46
CA VAL A 104 7.16 -23.04 17.21
C VAL A 104 8.04 -22.21 16.30
N VAL A 105 8.79 -22.86 15.40
CA VAL A 105 9.71 -22.21 14.45
C VAL A 105 8.91 -21.47 13.38
N GLY A 106 7.90 -22.10 12.78
CA GLY A 106 6.98 -21.46 11.86
C GLY A 106 6.28 -20.26 12.50
N HIS A 107 5.74 -20.38 13.71
CA HIS A 107 5.11 -19.26 14.40
C HIS A 107 6.12 -18.15 14.75
N LYS A 108 7.30 -18.47 15.29
CA LYS A 108 8.26 -17.46 15.79
C LYS A 108 9.14 -16.84 14.72
N MET A 109 9.69 -17.63 13.79
CA MET A 109 10.48 -17.07 12.67
C MET A 109 9.61 -16.16 11.83
N MET A 110 8.34 -16.52 11.63
CA MET A 110 7.47 -15.79 10.72
C MET A 110 6.84 -14.56 11.39
N MET A 111 6.44 -14.62 12.66
CA MET A 111 5.99 -13.45 13.43
C MET A 111 7.02 -12.30 13.47
N ASN A 112 8.31 -12.63 13.40
CA ASN A 112 9.39 -11.64 13.46
C ASN A 112 9.79 -11.05 12.11
N GLN A 113 9.26 -11.55 10.98
CA GLN A 113 9.55 -10.98 9.67
C GLN A 113 8.64 -9.78 9.40
N ALA A 114 9.12 -8.59 9.76
CA ALA A 114 8.43 -7.32 9.56
C ALA A 114 8.36 -6.84 8.09
N TYR A 115 9.03 -7.53 7.16
CA TYR A 115 9.12 -7.15 5.74
C TYR A 115 8.64 -8.30 4.84
N PRO A 116 7.96 -8.01 3.70
CA PRO A 116 7.76 -9.01 2.65
C PRO A 116 9.12 -9.60 2.26
N PHE A 117 9.13 -10.86 1.79
CA PHE A 117 10.35 -11.44 1.24
C PHE A 117 10.94 -10.46 0.24
N SER A 118 12.21 -10.09 0.40
CA SER A 118 12.89 -9.29 -0.60
C SER A 118 12.73 -10.01 -1.95
N ARG A 119 12.63 -9.28 -3.08
CA ARG A 119 12.48 -9.93 -4.40
C ARG A 119 13.48 -11.08 -4.62
N PRO A 120 14.76 -10.99 -4.21
CA PRO A 120 15.69 -12.12 -4.26
C PRO A 120 15.24 -13.32 -3.43
N LEU A 121 14.77 -13.10 -2.19
CA LEU A 121 14.27 -14.16 -1.34
C LEU A 121 12.97 -14.77 -1.87
N GLY A 122 12.05 -13.94 -2.38
CA GLY A 122 10.83 -14.41 -3.05
C GLY A 122 11.14 -15.27 -4.28
N ALA A 123 12.05 -14.80 -5.14
CA ALA A 123 12.53 -15.57 -6.29
C ALA A 123 13.22 -16.87 -5.86
N THR A 124 14.01 -16.83 -4.78
CA THR A 124 14.67 -18.02 -4.21
C THR A 124 13.64 -19.05 -3.73
N ILE A 125 12.61 -18.61 -2.99
CA ILE A 125 11.51 -19.48 -2.55
C ILE A 125 10.81 -20.10 -3.77
N VAL A 126 10.50 -19.31 -4.79
CA VAL A 126 9.88 -19.82 -6.02
C VAL A 126 10.75 -20.86 -6.72
N VAL A 127 12.05 -20.61 -6.84
CA VAL A 127 13.00 -21.58 -7.40
C VAL A 127 13.00 -22.87 -6.57
N PHE A 128 13.07 -22.79 -5.23
CA PHE A 128 13.00 -23.98 -4.37
C PHE A 128 11.68 -24.73 -4.53
N MET A 129 10.55 -24.02 -4.66
CA MET A 129 9.25 -24.65 -4.86
C MET A 129 9.18 -25.37 -6.21
N LEU A 130 9.60 -24.72 -7.29
CA LEU A 130 9.61 -25.33 -8.63
C LEU A 130 10.58 -26.51 -8.71
N LEU A 131 11.77 -26.40 -8.10
CA LEU A 131 12.74 -27.49 -8.01
C LEU A 131 12.21 -28.65 -7.17
N GLY A 132 11.60 -28.38 -6.02
CA GLY A 132 10.97 -29.38 -5.17
C GLY A 132 9.89 -30.14 -5.93
N THR A 133 8.94 -29.42 -6.55
CA THR A 133 7.88 -30.01 -7.38
C THR A 133 8.44 -30.85 -8.52
N THR A 134 9.47 -30.35 -9.21
CA THR A 134 10.12 -31.06 -10.31
C THR A 134 10.79 -32.33 -9.82
N LEU A 135 11.57 -32.25 -8.73
CA LEU A 135 12.24 -33.41 -8.14
C LEU A 135 11.24 -34.49 -7.78
N VAL A 136 10.17 -34.14 -7.05
CA VAL A 136 9.12 -35.08 -6.63
C VAL A 136 8.36 -35.67 -7.82
N THR A 137 8.14 -34.88 -8.88
CA THR A 137 7.59 -35.39 -10.13
C THR A 137 8.54 -36.39 -10.78
N LEU A 138 9.85 -36.17 -10.74
CA LEU A 138 10.84 -37.01 -11.42
C LEU A 138 11.26 -38.26 -10.63
N ILE A 139 10.87 -38.42 -9.36
CA ILE A 139 11.26 -39.57 -8.51
C ILE A 139 11.07 -40.93 -9.22
N PRO A 140 9.88 -41.25 -9.81
CA PRO A 140 9.67 -42.52 -10.49
C PRO A 140 10.70 -42.78 -11.61
N TRP A 141 11.04 -41.75 -12.37
CA TRP A 141 11.95 -41.87 -13.51
C TRP A 141 13.42 -41.91 -13.11
N LEU A 142 13.83 -41.11 -12.12
CA LEU A 142 15.23 -40.99 -11.71
C LEU A 142 15.70 -42.19 -10.89
N PHE A 143 14.84 -42.75 -10.05
CA PHE A 143 15.23 -43.79 -9.10
C PHE A 143 14.71 -45.18 -9.48
N PHE A 144 13.62 -45.26 -10.25
CA PHE A 144 12.91 -46.51 -10.49
C PHE A 144 12.68 -46.81 -11.97
N GLY A 145 13.34 -46.08 -12.89
CA GLY A 145 13.25 -46.35 -14.33
C GLY A 145 11.93 -45.93 -15.01
N GLY A 146 11.04 -45.25 -14.29
CA GLY A 146 9.77 -44.74 -14.81
C GLY A 146 8.62 -45.75 -14.69
N ARG A 147 7.54 -45.53 -15.44
CA ARG A 147 6.30 -46.31 -15.32
C ARG A 147 6.52 -47.81 -15.52
N ASP A 148 7.20 -48.18 -16.60
CA ASP A 148 7.31 -49.57 -17.03
C ASP A 148 8.11 -50.39 -16.01
N GLU A 149 9.22 -49.83 -15.51
CA GLU A 149 10.07 -50.45 -14.51
C GLU A 149 9.37 -50.49 -13.13
N CYS A 150 8.71 -49.41 -12.69
CA CYS A 150 7.89 -49.42 -11.46
C CYS A 150 6.78 -50.48 -11.52
N GLY A 151 6.10 -50.63 -12.66
CA GLY A 151 5.05 -51.63 -12.84
C GLY A 151 5.59 -53.06 -12.95
N SER A 152 6.83 -53.23 -13.42
CA SER A 152 7.50 -54.53 -13.49
C SER A 152 8.02 -55.03 -12.14
N PHE A 153 8.24 -54.11 -11.19
CA PHE A 153 8.75 -54.43 -9.86
C PHE A 153 7.78 -55.32 -9.07
N ASP A 154 6.47 -55.05 -9.20
CA ASP A 154 5.41 -55.89 -8.65
C ASP A 154 4.15 -55.83 -9.53
N PRO A 155 4.09 -56.64 -10.61
CA PRO A 155 2.96 -56.65 -11.53
C PRO A 155 1.68 -57.21 -10.89
N THR A 156 1.81 -57.85 -9.73
CA THR A 156 0.71 -58.42 -8.95
C THR A 156 0.31 -57.55 -7.76
N MET A 157 0.92 -56.36 -7.62
CA MET A 157 0.72 -55.49 -6.47
C MET A 157 -0.76 -55.30 -6.21
N LYS A 158 -1.19 -55.74 -5.05
CA LYS A 158 -2.49 -55.41 -4.48
C LYS A 158 -2.24 -55.00 -3.05
N THR A 159 -2.56 -53.76 -2.74
CA THR A 159 -2.58 -53.33 -1.34
C THR A 159 -3.75 -53.97 -0.59
N GLN A 160 -3.74 -53.88 0.74
CA GLN A 160 -4.84 -54.25 1.63
C GLN A 160 -6.16 -53.53 1.29
N TRP A 161 -6.09 -52.42 0.56
CA TRP A 161 -7.25 -51.66 0.07
C TRP A 161 -7.68 -52.08 -1.34
N GLY A 162 -7.01 -53.05 -1.96
CA GLY A 162 -7.30 -53.54 -3.30
C GLY A 162 -6.77 -52.66 -4.45
N TYR A 163 -5.92 -51.66 -4.17
CA TYR A 163 -5.26 -50.91 -5.26
C TYR A 163 -4.22 -51.75 -5.95
N ASP A 164 -4.32 -51.72 -7.29
CA ASP A 164 -3.24 -52.13 -8.16
C ASP A 164 -2.31 -50.97 -8.50
N PHE A 165 -1.31 -51.27 -9.33
CA PHE A 165 -0.34 -50.28 -9.79
C PHE A 165 -0.99 -49.15 -10.58
N GLU A 166 -2.00 -49.43 -11.40
CA GLU A 166 -2.65 -48.44 -12.27
C GLU A 166 -3.46 -47.42 -11.47
N ASP A 167 -4.13 -47.87 -10.40
CA ASP A 167 -4.82 -46.99 -9.44
C ASP A 167 -3.84 -45.99 -8.80
N TRP A 168 -2.73 -46.50 -8.27
CA TRP A 168 -1.70 -45.68 -7.62
C TRP A 168 -1.02 -44.73 -8.60
N TRP A 169 -0.70 -45.21 -9.81
CA TRP A 169 -0.09 -44.39 -10.85
C TRP A 169 -1.02 -43.26 -11.31
N THR A 170 -2.32 -43.54 -11.43
CA THR A 170 -3.35 -42.54 -11.76
C THR A 170 -3.46 -41.51 -10.64
N LEU A 171 -3.51 -41.95 -9.39
CA LEU A 171 -3.54 -41.06 -8.23
C LEU A 171 -2.30 -40.15 -8.19
N LEU A 172 -1.11 -40.71 -8.45
CA LEU A 172 0.14 -39.97 -8.52
C LEU A 172 0.07 -38.86 -9.58
N HIS A 173 -0.42 -39.15 -10.79
CA HIS A 173 -0.56 -38.15 -11.87
C HIS A 173 -1.48 -37.00 -11.47
N PHE A 174 -2.61 -37.32 -10.84
CA PHE A 174 -3.55 -36.33 -10.37
C PHE A 174 -2.95 -35.46 -9.26
N GLN A 175 -2.28 -36.09 -8.28
CA GLN A 175 -1.56 -35.40 -7.21
C GLN A 175 -0.45 -34.48 -7.73
N MET A 176 0.31 -34.90 -8.74
CA MET A 176 1.33 -34.06 -9.38
C MET A 176 0.71 -32.88 -10.12
N SER A 177 -0.41 -33.09 -10.82
CA SER A 177 -1.13 -32.01 -11.51
C SER A 177 -1.60 -30.92 -10.54
N VAL A 178 -2.16 -31.32 -9.41
CA VAL A 178 -2.54 -30.40 -8.32
C VAL A 178 -1.32 -29.69 -7.76
N ASN A 179 -0.21 -30.40 -7.53
CA ASN A 179 1.02 -29.80 -7.00
C ASN A 179 1.63 -28.76 -7.96
N TRP A 180 1.59 -29.01 -9.27
CA TRP A 180 2.02 -28.05 -10.29
C TRP A 180 1.11 -26.82 -10.35
N PHE A 181 -0.21 -27.01 -10.28
CA PHE A 181 -1.15 -25.90 -10.16
C PHE A 181 -0.85 -25.05 -8.93
N MET A 182 -0.65 -25.70 -7.79
CA MET A 182 -0.29 -25.07 -6.51
C MET A 182 1.01 -24.29 -6.59
N ALA A 183 2.09 -24.91 -7.05
CA ALA A 183 3.39 -24.28 -7.23
C ALA A 183 3.30 -23.05 -8.15
N THR A 184 2.51 -23.14 -9.22
CA THR A 184 2.30 -22.03 -10.16
C THR A 184 1.52 -20.88 -9.51
N ALA A 185 0.37 -21.17 -8.89
CA ALA A 185 -0.45 -20.17 -8.21
C ALA A 185 0.35 -19.46 -7.10
N LEU A 186 1.12 -20.21 -6.34
CA LEU A 186 2.03 -19.72 -5.33
C LEU A 186 3.15 -18.86 -5.87
N SER A 187 3.78 -19.29 -6.97
CA SER A 187 4.84 -18.53 -7.61
C SER A 187 4.32 -17.19 -8.09
N CYS A 188 3.13 -17.17 -8.68
CA CYS A 188 2.43 -15.93 -9.04
C CYS A 188 2.16 -15.06 -7.80
N LEU A 189 1.71 -15.65 -6.69
CA LEU A 189 1.49 -14.90 -5.44
C LEU A 189 2.78 -14.37 -4.82
N ILE A 190 3.88 -15.11 -4.85
CA ILE A 190 5.15 -14.69 -4.24
C ILE A 190 5.83 -13.63 -5.10
N LEU A 191 5.72 -13.72 -6.42
CA LEU A 191 6.32 -12.78 -7.37
C LEU A 191 5.47 -11.54 -7.64
N ALA A 192 4.16 -11.60 -7.37
CA ALA A 192 3.31 -10.43 -7.51
C ALA A 192 3.79 -9.31 -6.57
N ASP A 193 3.89 -8.10 -7.12
CA ASP A 193 4.14 -6.89 -6.34
C ASP A 193 2.89 -6.60 -5.50
N HIS A 194 2.84 -7.19 -4.32
CA HIS A 194 1.84 -6.84 -3.33
C HIS A 194 2.31 -5.63 -2.54
N PRO A 195 1.43 -4.68 -2.20
CA PRO A 195 1.73 -3.75 -1.14
C PRO A 195 2.09 -4.56 0.12
N PRO A 196 3.02 -4.08 0.98
CA PRO A 196 3.40 -4.76 2.21
C PRO A 196 2.26 -4.71 3.21
N SER A 197 1.20 -5.47 2.93
CA SER A 197 0.10 -5.74 3.83
C SER A 197 0.51 -6.87 4.75
N CYS A 198 0.25 -6.71 6.05
CA CYS A 198 0.45 -7.78 7.01
C CYS A 198 -0.34 -9.04 6.60
N TYR A 199 -1.53 -8.84 6.04
CA TYR A 199 -2.43 -9.88 5.61
C TYR A 199 -1.92 -10.74 4.44
N VAL A 200 -1.45 -10.11 3.36
CA VAL A 200 -0.91 -10.85 2.21
C VAL A 200 0.33 -11.63 2.63
N ARG A 201 1.13 -11.07 3.54
CA ARG A 201 2.25 -11.78 4.14
C ARG A 201 1.78 -13.03 4.87
N GLU A 202 0.88 -12.91 5.86
CA GLU A 202 0.38 -14.09 6.59
C GLU A 202 -0.23 -15.15 5.65
N SER A 203 -0.92 -14.70 4.61
CA SER A 203 -1.54 -15.59 3.64
C SER A 203 -0.50 -16.36 2.80
N ILE A 204 0.54 -15.69 2.28
CA ILE A 204 1.64 -16.36 1.55
C ILE A 204 2.30 -17.43 2.44
N ARG A 205 2.42 -17.17 3.74
CA ARG A 205 3.02 -18.12 4.69
C ARG A 205 2.21 -19.40 4.81
N CYS A 206 0.89 -19.29 5.00
CA CYS A 206 0.00 -20.46 5.04
C CYS A 206 0.21 -21.35 3.82
N VAL A 207 0.22 -20.75 2.63
CA VAL A 207 0.30 -21.52 1.39
C VAL A 207 1.68 -22.17 1.19
N VAL A 208 2.77 -21.60 1.70
CA VAL A 208 4.09 -22.28 1.70
C VAL A 208 4.06 -23.56 2.56
N PHE A 209 3.42 -23.54 3.73
CA PHE A 209 3.28 -24.76 4.55
C PHE A 209 2.37 -25.80 3.88
N MET A 210 1.29 -25.37 3.25
CA MET A 210 0.44 -26.25 2.44
C MET A 210 1.23 -26.94 1.34
N PHE A 211 2.06 -26.17 0.62
CA PHE A 211 2.90 -26.69 -0.44
C PHE A 211 3.89 -27.72 0.08
N LEU A 212 4.58 -27.45 1.20
CA LEU A 212 5.51 -28.41 1.79
C LEU A 212 4.82 -29.70 2.25
N GLY A 213 3.61 -29.58 2.81
CA GLY A 213 2.79 -30.75 3.17
C GLY A 213 2.40 -31.59 1.96
N MET A 214 1.96 -30.93 0.88
CA MET A 214 1.63 -31.60 -0.39
C MET A 214 2.86 -32.25 -1.02
N LEU A 215 4.01 -31.58 -1.00
CA LEU A 215 5.25 -32.11 -1.54
C LEU A 215 5.68 -33.39 -0.83
N ALA A 216 5.58 -33.41 0.51
CA ALA A 216 5.86 -34.61 1.31
C ALA A 216 4.86 -35.74 1.01
N LYS A 217 3.56 -35.41 0.89
CA LYS A 217 2.52 -36.38 0.52
C LYS A 217 2.81 -37.02 -0.84
N ASN A 218 3.13 -36.21 -1.85
CA ASN A 218 3.40 -36.67 -3.20
C ASN A 218 4.69 -37.50 -3.29
N THR A 219 5.70 -37.15 -2.50
CA THR A 219 6.93 -37.95 -2.37
C THR A 219 6.59 -39.34 -1.85
N ARG A 220 5.77 -39.42 -0.79
CA ARG A 220 5.30 -40.69 -0.23
C ARG A 220 4.55 -41.52 -1.26
N THR A 221 3.59 -40.92 -1.97
CA THR A 221 2.83 -41.61 -3.04
C THR A 221 3.75 -42.12 -4.14
N ALA A 222 4.71 -41.30 -4.60
CA ALA A 222 5.66 -41.70 -5.64
C ALA A 222 6.51 -42.91 -5.21
N LEU A 223 6.97 -42.92 -3.96
CA LEU A 223 7.71 -44.03 -3.39
C LEU A 223 6.86 -45.29 -3.29
N TYR A 224 5.63 -45.20 -2.76
CA TYR A 224 4.71 -46.36 -2.69
C TYR A 224 4.37 -46.93 -4.07
N CYS A 225 4.15 -46.08 -5.07
CA CYS A 225 3.84 -46.52 -6.43
C CYS A 225 4.94 -47.39 -7.05
N CYS A 226 6.20 -47.15 -6.68
CA CYS A 226 7.35 -47.79 -7.32
C CYS A 226 8.04 -48.86 -6.48
N LEU A 227 7.89 -48.82 -5.15
CA LEU A 227 8.47 -49.82 -4.24
C LEU A 227 7.51 -50.97 -3.93
N GLY A 228 6.21 -50.84 -4.24
CA GLY A 228 5.20 -51.82 -3.87
C GLY A 228 4.83 -51.80 -2.38
N SER A 229 3.87 -52.64 -1.96
CA SER A 229 3.63 -52.93 -0.54
C SER A 229 4.24 -54.27 -0.16
N ASP A 230 4.91 -54.36 1.00
CA ASP A 230 5.51 -55.59 1.55
C ASP A 230 4.45 -56.50 2.17
N GLU A 231 3.43 -56.88 1.41
CA GLU A 231 2.36 -57.78 1.92
C GLU A 231 2.72 -59.25 1.80
N ASP A 232 3.75 -59.61 1.04
CA ASP A 232 4.30 -60.96 0.96
C ASP A 232 5.34 -61.29 2.04
N GLU A 233 5.64 -60.32 2.92
CA GLU A 233 6.60 -60.44 4.03
C GLU A 233 7.97 -61.00 3.56
N ASP A 234 8.37 -60.67 2.32
CA ASP A 234 9.61 -61.18 1.73
C ASP A 234 10.86 -60.48 2.31
N GLY A 235 10.65 -59.42 3.08
CA GLY A 235 11.67 -58.67 3.83
C GLY A 235 12.59 -57.84 2.93
N VAL A 236 12.32 -57.78 1.62
CA VAL A 236 13.10 -56.97 0.67
C VAL A 236 12.66 -55.50 0.74
N ARG A 237 11.41 -55.24 1.14
CA ARG A 237 10.80 -53.90 1.14
C ARG A 237 10.78 -53.25 2.54
N ASP A 238 11.05 -53.99 3.60
CA ASP A 238 11.35 -53.54 4.98
C ASP A 238 12.50 -52.51 5.11
N MET A 239 13.33 -52.34 4.07
CA MET A 239 14.44 -51.38 4.08
C MET A 239 14.04 -49.93 3.83
N VAL A 240 12.81 -49.67 3.39
CA VAL A 240 12.30 -48.30 3.27
C VAL A 240 11.87 -47.87 4.67
N PRO A 241 12.58 -46.95 5.34
CA PRO A 241 12.25 -46.55 6.71
C PRO A 241 10.78 -46.17 6.76
N ASP A 242 10.00 -46.86 7.60
CA ASP A 242 8.55 -46.73 7.75
C ASP A 242 8.02 -45.44 7.12
N ALA A 243 7.41 -45.56 5.93
CA ALA A 243 6.82 -44.45 5.18
C ALA A 243 5.75 -43.65 5.99
N LEU A 244 5.49 -44.11 7.22
CA LEU A 244 4.90 -43.41 8.35
C LEU A 244 5.51 -42.02 8.62
N MET A 245 6.83 -41.81 8.46
CA MET A 245 7.44 -40.50 8.76
C MET A 245 7.03 -39.40 7.74
N PRO A 246 7.19 -39.57 6.42
CA PRO A 246 6.65 -38.62 5.43
C PRO A 246 5.15 -38.41 5.55
N ALA A 247 4.39 -39.47 5.86
CA ALA A 247 2.95 -39.39 6.09
C ALA A 247 2.62 -38.49 7.30
N THR A 248 3.27 -38.72 8.43
CA THR A 248 3.01 -37.95 9.66
C THR A 248 3.44 -36.49 9.50
N TYR A 249 4.54 -36.22 8.79
CA TYR A 249 4.95 -34.86 8.46
C TYR A 249 3.96 -34.17 7.53
N ALA A 250 3.51 -34.85 6.46
CA ALA A 250 2.54 -34.29 5.52
C ALA A 250 1.22 -33.93 6.22
N ILE A 251 0.74 -34.82 7.09
CA ILE A 251 -0.45 -34.59 7.91
C ILE A 251 -0.23 -33.39 8.84
N ALA A 252 0.88 -33.36 9.59
CA ALA A 252 1.18 -32.27 10.49
C ALA A 252 1.27 -30.92 9.78
N ALA A 253 1.93 -30.87 8.61
CA ALA A 253 2.04 -29.67 7.80
C ALA A 253 0.68 -29.20 7.27
N SER A 254 -0.18 -30.13 6.83
CA SER A 254 -1.55 -29.82 6.40
C SER A 254 -2.35 -29.23 7.55
N LEU A 255 -2.37 -29.91 8.71
CA LEU A 255 -3.10 -29.45 9.90
C LEU A 255 -2.61 -28.09 10.40
N LEU A 256 -1.31 -27.81 10.34
CA LEU A 256 -0.74 -26.52 10.71
C LEU A 256 -1.17 -25.40 9.77
N SER A 257 -1.27 -25.69 8.46
CA SER A 257 -1.86 -24.74 7.52
C SER A 257 -3.31 -24.44 7.88
N ASP A 258 -4.12 -25.46 8.17
CA ASP A 258 -5.54 -25.29 8.50
C ASP A 258 -5.72 -24.42 9.75
N ILE A 259 -4.89 -24.67 10.77
CA ILE A 259 -4.82 -23.87 11.99
C ILE A 259 -4.55 -22.40 11.66
N TRP A 260 -3.59 -22.12 10.78
CA TRP A 260 -3.27 -20.75 10.40
C TRP A 260 -4.34 -20.10 9.53
N CYS A 261 -4.91 -20.81 8.57
CA CYS A 261 -6.05 -20.34 7.78
C CYS A 261 -7.20 -19.92 8.71
N LEU A 262 -7.48 -20.74 9.72
CA LEU A 262 -8.48 -20.45 10.73
C LEU A 262 -8.13 -19.23 11.59
N GLN A 263 -6.88 -19.11 12.05
CA GLN A 263 -6.42 -17.93 12.80
C GLN A 263 -6.55 -16.64 11.99
N LEU A 264 -6.26 -16.71 10.69
CA LEU A 264 -6.40 -15.61 9.74
C LEU A 264 -7.89 -15.18 9.60
N VAL A 265 -8.81 -16.15 9.51
CA VAL A 265 -10.26 -15.87 9.52
C VAL A 265 -10.71 -15.24 10.84
N VAL A 266 -10.21 -15.73 11.98
CA VAL A 266 -10.54 -15.16 13.30
C VAL A 266 -10.01 -13.72 13.45
N ALA A 267 -8.80 -13.44 12.99
CA ALA A 267 -8.23 -12.09 12.99
C ALA A 267 -9.08 -11.13 12.14
N ARG A 268 -9.53 -11.59 10.98
CA ARG A 268 -10.43 -10.86 10.08
C ARG A 268 -11.80 -10.58 10.69
N LEU A 269 -12.41 -11.57 11.33
CA LEU A 269 -13.68 -11.40 12.05
C LEU A 269 -13.54 -10.39 13.19
N ARG A 270 -12.41 -10.39 13.90
CA ARG A 270 -12.14 -9.43 14.96
C ARG A 270 -12.03 -8.01 14.40
N ALA A 271 -11.27 -7.83 13.32
CA ALA A 271 -11.14 -6.54 12.66
C ALA A 271 -12.51 -6.01 12.17
N LEU A 272 -13.33 -6.89 11.58
CA LEU A 272 -14.70 -6.59 11.20
C LEU A 272 -15.57 -6.18 12.41
N GLN A 273 -15.50 -6.94 13.51
CA GLN A 273 -16.26 -6.63 14.73
C GLN A 273 -15.86 -5.28 15.32
N ASP A 274 -14.55 -5.05 15.46
CA ASP A 274 -14.01 -3.84 16.08
C ASP A 274 -14.48 -2.59 15.32
N ALA A 275 -14.55 -2.66 13.98
CA ALA A 275 -15.08 -1.57 13.16
C ALA A 275 -16.61 -1.51 13.07
N TYR A 276 -17.31 -2.64 13.20
CA TYR A 276 -18.79 -2.68 13.25
C TYR A 276 -19.36 -2.07 14.54
N GLY A 277 -18.53 -1.94 15.58
CA GLY A 277 -18.86 -1.27 16.84
C GLY A 277 -19.83 -2.02 17.75
N GLU A 278 -20.30 -3.21 17.34
CA GLU A 278 -21.11 -4.11 18.17
C GLU A 278 -20.52 -5.52 18.15
N PRO A 279 -20.68 -6.29 19.24
CA PRO A 279 -20.23 -7.66 19.27
C PRO A 279 -20.93 -8.46 18.16
N LEU A 280 -20.14 -9.00 17.23
CA LEU A 280 -20.64 -9.99 16.30
C LEU A 280 -20.99 -11.23 17.14
N GLY A 281 -22.20 -11.75 16.99
CA GLY A 281 -22.66 -12.88 17.78
C GLY A 281 -21.64 -14.03 17.73
N CYS A 282 -21.35 -14.61 18.89
CA CYS A 282 -20.46 -15.76 19.05
C CYS A 282 -18.96 -15.55 18.79
N THR A 283 -18.40 -14.34 18.63
CA THR A 283 -16.94 -14.19 18.37
C THR A 283 -16.03 -14.74 19.48
N LYS A 284 -16.42 -14.60 20.75
CA LYS A 284 -15.72 -15.25 21.87
C LYS A 284 -15.76 -16.78 21.73
N LEU A 285 -16.91 -17.33 21.34
CA LEU A 285 -17.10 -18.76 21.13
C LEU A 285 -16.35 -19.27 19.89
N ILE A 286 -16.29 -18.49 18.80
CA ILE A 286 -15.50 -18.77 17.60
C ILE A 286 -14.03 -18.83 17.96
N ARG A 287 -13.51 -17.83 18.70
CA ARG A 287 -12.11 -17.81 19.13
C ARG A 287 -11.79 -19.00 20.03
N TRP A 288 -12.65 -19.28 21.00
CA TRP A 288 -12.48 -20.43 21.89
C TRP A 288 -12.55 -21.74 21.11
N GLY A 289 -13.52 -21.89 20.22
CA GLY A 289 -13.71 -23.05 19.35
C GLY A 289 -12.53 -23.27 18.40
N ALA A 290 -11.96 -22.21 17.84
CA ALA A 290 -10.76 -22.28 17.02
C ALA A 290 -9.55 -22.79 17.83
N ASN A 291 -9.33 -22.25 19.03
CA ASN A 291 -8.26 -22.72 19.92
C ASN A 291 -8.48 -24.17 20.39
N LEU A 292 -9.73 -24.54 20.68
CA LEU A 292 -10.10 -25.89 21.06
C LEU A 292 -9.89 -26.87 19.90
N LEU A 293 -10.22 -26.47 18.67
CA LEU A 293 -9.99 -27.27 17.49
C LEU A 293 -8.49 -27.49 17.25
N VAL A 294 -7.66 -26.46 17.41
CA VAL A 294 -6.19 -26.60 17.38
C VAL A 294 -5.75 -27.70 18.35
N PHE A 295 -6.24 -27.66 19.59
CA PHE A 295 -5.95 -28.70 20.58
C PHE A 295 -6.41 -30.09 20.12
N TRP A 296 -7.62 -30.21 19.56
CA TRP A 296 -8.13 -31.48 19.06
C TRP A 296 -7.35 -32.04 17.87
N LEU A 297 -6.83 -31.20 16.97
CA LEU A 297 -5.97 -31.62 15.88
C LEU A 297 -4.63 -32.20 16.39
N PHE A 298 -4.09 -31.62 17.47
CA PHE A 298 -2.94 -32.20 18.16
C PHE A 298 -3.28 -33.54 18.82
N VAL A 299 -4.42 -33.63 19.51
CA VAL A 299 -4.87 -34.89 20.13
C VAL A 299 -5.12 -35.96 19.08
N LEU A 300 -5.74 -35.60 17.94
CA LEU A 300 -5.97 -36.51 16.82
C LEU A 300 -4.66 -37.12 16.34
N SER A 301 -3.62 -36.30 16.17
CA SER A 301 -2.29 -36.75 15.77
C SER A 301 -1.69 -37.77 16.76
N ALA A 302 -1.94 -37.60 18.07
CA ALA A 302 -1.49 -38.55 19.09
C ALA A 302 -2.33 -39.84 19.10
N CYS A 303 -3.66 -39.73 18.90
CA CYS A 303 -4.58 -40.87 18.92
C CYS A 303 -4.32 -41.89 17.82
N LEU A 304 -3.75 -41.46 16.68
CA LEU A 304 -3.32 -42.33 15.58
C LEU A 304 -2.45 -43.50 16.04
N PHE A 305 -1.64 -43.27 17.07
CA PHE A 305 -0.67 -44.23 17.56
C PHE A 305 -1.17 -45.04 18.76
N ILE A 306 -2.35 -44.71 19.28
CA ILE A 306 -2.91 -45.35 20.49
C ILE A 306 -3.99 -46.35 20.11
N SER A 307 -4.98 -45.93 19.31
CA SER A 307 -6.14 -46.76 19.00
C SER A 307 -6.91 -46.23 17.79
N THR A 308 -7.37 -47.15 16.94
CA THR A 308 -8.28 -46.86 15.82
C THR A 308 -9.61 -46.26 16.31
N ILE A 309 -10.15 -46.76 17.42
CA ILE A 309 -11.38 -46.23 18.04
C ILE A 309 -11.14 -44.80 18.54
N ALA A 310 -10.02 -44.55 19.21
CA ALA A 310 -9.67 -43.21 19.68
C ALA A 310 -9.51 -42.22 18.51
N THR A 311 -8.91 -42.66 17.41
CA THR A 311 -8.78 -41.88 16.17
C THR A 311 -10.14 -41.56 15.58
N LEU A 312 -11.02 -42.54 15.43
CA LEU A 312 -12.38 -42.36 14.90
C LEU A 312 -13.18 -41.34 15.73
N VAL A 313 -13.18 -41.52 17.06
CA VAL A 313 -13.88 -40.62 17.99
C VAL A 313 -13.32 -39.20 17.89
N THR A 314 -11.99 -39.06 17.89
CA THR A 314 -11.35 -37.75 17.84
C THR A 314 -11.57 -37.05 16.50
N SER A 315 -11.51 -37.78 15.37
CA SER A 315 -11.84 -37.24 14.06
C SER A 315 -13.29 -36.78 13.97
N LEU A 316 -14.23 -37.55 14.53
CA LEU A 316 -15.64 -37.14 14.61
C LEU A 316 -15.80 -35.86 15.43
N CYS A 317 -15.10 -35.74 16.57
CA CYS A 317 -15.07 -34.51 17.36
C CYS A 317 -14.50 -33.32 16.56
N CYS A 318 -13.43 -33.51 15.80
CA CYS A 318 -12.85 -32.48 14.94
C CYS A 318 -13.83 -32.04 13.84
N VAL A 319 -14.47 -32.99 13.15
CA VAL A 319 -15.46 -32.74 12.10
C VAL A 319 -16.66 -31.97 12.63
N LEU A 320 -17.22 -32.40 13.77
CA LEU A 320 -18.33 -31.70 14.42
C LEU A 320 -17.91 -30.30 14.89
N GLY A 321 -16.70 -30.18 15.45
CA GLY A 321 -16.12 -28.90 15.85
C GLY A 321 -15.96 -27.94 14.69
N LEU A 322 -15.46 -28.41 13.55
CA LEU A 322 -15.30 -27.64 12.31
C LEU A 322 -16.64 -27.22 11.71
N ALA A 323 -17.60 -28.13 11.64
CA ALA A 323 -18.94 -27.83 11.13
C ALA A 323 -19.61 -26.76 12.00
N ALA A 324 -19.53 -26.91 13.33
CA ALA A 324 -20.03 -25.93 14.28
C ALA A 324 -19.31 -24.58 14.10
N LEU A 325 -17.97 -24.58 13.99
CA LEU A 325 -17.19 -23.37 13.82
C LEU A 325 -17.50 -22.64 12.50
N GLY A 326 -17.61 -23.37 11.39
CA GLY A 326 -18.02 -22.83 10.10
C GLY A 326 -19.41 -22.21 10.17
N PHE A 327 -20.37 -22.88 10.80
CA PHE A 327 -21.70 -22.33 11.04
C PHE A 327 -21.66 -21.04 11.88
N LEU A 328 -20.89 -21.03 12.97
CA LEU A 328 -20.73 -19.84 13.82
C LEU A 328 -20.08 -18.68 13.07
N ILE A 329 -19.06 -18.93 12.25
CA ILE A 329 -18.41 -17.92 11.42
C ILE A 329 -19.39 -17.35 10.39
N CYS A 330 -20.12 -18.21 9.66
CA CYS A 330 -21.16 -17.77 8.73
C CYS A 330 -22.24 -16.95 9.42
N ARG A 331 -22.66 -17.35 10.62
CA ARG A 331 -23.61 -16.61 11.45
C ARG A 331 -23.05 -15.24 11.87
N ALA A 332 -21.79 -15.16 12.27
CA ALA A 332 -21.13 -13.89 12.61
C ALA A 332 -21.12 -12.92 11.42
N TYR A 333 -20.77 -13.41 10.22
CA TYR A 333 -20.84 -12.61 8.99
C TYR A 333 -22.27 -12.25 8.55
N SER A 334 -23.26 -13.07 8.90
CA SER A 334 -24.66 -12.83 8.49
C SER A 334 -25.25 -11.56 9.09
N VAL A 335 -24.81 -11.14 10.28
CA VAL A 335 -25.31 -9.95 10.98
C VAL A 335 -25.06 -8.67 10.16
N PRO A 336 -23.80 -8.27 9.86
CA PRO A 336 -23.54 -7.09 9.04
C PRO A 336 -24.09 -7.26 7.62
N LEU A 337 -24.09 -8.48 7.07
CA LEU A 337 -24.65 -8.75 5.74
C LEU A 337 -26.16 -8.46 5.65
N GLN A 338 -26.94 -8.82 6.67
CA GLN A 338 -28.37 -8.55 6.73
C GLN A 338 -28.63 -7.04 6.79
N VAL A 339 -27.87 -6.29 7.60
CA VAL A 339 -27.95 -4.83 7.68
C VAL A 339 -27.68 -4.20 6.32
N LEU A 340 -26.60 -4.60 5.65
CA LEU A 340 -26.24 -4.08 4.32
C LEU A 340 -27.29 -4.41 3.26
N ARG A 341 -27.84 -5.64 3.26
CA ARG A 341 -28.91 -6.05 2.35
C ARG A 341 -30.23 -5.32 2.61
N ALA A 342 -30.57 -5.06 3.87
CA ALA A 342 -31.75 -4.27 4.23
C ALA A 342 -31.57 -2.81 3.76
N SER A 343 -30.38 -2.24 3.95
CA SER A 343 -30.04 -0.89 3.45
C SER A 343 -30.20 -0.79 1.93
N LYS A 344 -29.75 -1.80 1.18
CA LYS A 344 -29.86 -1.86 -0.28
C LYS A 344 -31.29 -2.09 -0.78
N ARG A 345 -32.12 -2.83 -0.04
CA ARG A 345 -33.54 -3.05 -0.41
C ARG A 345 -34.38 -1.79 -0.19
N GLY A 346 -34.14 -1.08 0.91
CA GLY A 346 -34.82 0.18 1.22
C GLY A 346 -34.63 1.27 0.16
N THR A 347 -33.62 1.14 -0.71
CA THR A 347 -33.36 2.05 -1.83
C THR A 347 -34.31 1.87 -3.01
N LYS A 348 -34.84 0.66 -3.23
CA LYS A 348 -35.68 0.34 -4.40
C LYS A 348 -37.15 0.67 -4.21
N GLU A 349 -37.63 0.69 -2.97
CA GLU A 349 -39.07 0.74 -2.66
C GLU A 349 -39.55 2.12 -2.19
N GLY A 350 -38.64 3.07 -1.95
CA GLY A 350 -39.03 4.43 -1.57
C GLY A 350 -39.34 5.29 -2.79
N PRO A 351 -40.47 6.03 -2.85
CA PRO A 351 -40.60 7.15 -3.76
C PRO A 351 -39.39 8.07 -3.55
N SER A 352 -38.90 8.70 -4.62
CA SER A 352 -37.76 9.62 -4.64
C SER A 352 -38.01 10.86 -3.78
N GLY A 353 -38.15 10.64 -2.48
CA GLY A 353 -38.26 11.65 -1.47
C GLY A 353 -36.90 12.32 -1.28
N PRO A 354 -36.88 13.52 -0.70
CA PRO A 354 -35.69 14.34 -0.53
C PRO A 354 -34.56 13.69 0.30
N HIS A 355 -34.80 12.53 0.90
CA HIS A 355 -33.86 11.79 1.74
C HIS A 355 -33.50 10.40 1.18
N GLY A 356 -33.65 10.19 -0.14
CA GLY A 356 -33.20 8.99 -0.83
C GLY A 356 -31.75 8.66 -0.44
N MET A 357 -31.50 7.39 -0.10
CA MET A 357 -30.18 6.92 0.26
C MET A 357 -29.17 7.33 -0.82
N SER A 358 -28.05 7.96 -0.45
CA SER A 358 -27.09 8.44 -1.45
C SER A 358 -26.64 7.28 -2.35
N LYS A 359 -26.59 7.49 -3.67
CA LYS A 359 -26.08 6.50 -4.65
C LYS A 359 -24.73 5.92 -4.24
N GLN A 360 -23.97 6.70 -3.46
CA GLN A 360 -22.73 6.29 -2.84
C GLN A 360 -22.90 5.19 -1.78
N LEU A 361 -23.83 5.30 -0.83
CA LEU A 361 -24.03 4.25 0.18
C LEU A 361 -24.47 2.93 -0.50
N GLU A 362 -25.20 3.00 -1.62
CA GLU A 362 -25.56 1.81 -2.38
C GLU A 362 -24.33 1.11 -2.98
N LYS A 363 -23.40 1.90 -3.53
CA LYS A 363 -22.11 1.40 -4.05
C LYS A 363 -21.26 0.80 -2.92
N GLU A 364 -21.11 1.51 -1.80
CA GLU A 364 -20.39 1.04 -0.61
C GLU A 364 -20.99 -0.25 -0.04
N ALA A 365 -22.32 -0.31 0.09
CA ALA A 365 -23.00 -1.50 0.58
C ALA A 365 -22.84 -2.69 -0.39
N SER A 366 -22.88 -2.45 -1.70
CA SER A 366 -22.68 -3.50 -2.71
C SER A 366 -21.26 -4.06 -2.68
N PHE A 367 -20.26 -3.18 -2.52
CA PHE A 367 -18.88 -3.55 -2.30
C PHE A 367 -18.72 -4.39 -1.02
N ALA A 368 -19.24 -3.90 0.10
CA ALA A 368 -19.16 -4.57 1.39
C ALA A 368 -19.85 -5.95 1.40
N ILE A 369 -21.01 -6.06 0.74
CA ILE A 369 -21.71 -7.34 0.54
C ILE A 369 -20.82 -8.33 -0.21
N SER A 370 -20.14 -7.88 -1.27
CA SER A 370 -19.31 -8.74 -2.12
C SER A 370 -18.10 -9.27 -1.34
N VAL A 371 -17.45 -8.43 -0.55
CA VAL A 371 -16.32 -8.81 0.31
C VAL A 371 -16.75 -9.81 1.40
N ILE A 372 -17.89 -9.59 2.06
CA ILE A 372 -18.41 -10.53 3.08
C ILE A 372 -18.73 -11.89 2.44
N ILE A 373 -19.39 -11.90 1.27
CA ILE A 373 -19.73 -13.15 0.56
C ILE A 373 -18.46 -13.89 0.17
N GLN A 374 -17.45 -13.22 -0.38
CA GLN A 374 -16.16 -13.83 -0.70
C GLN A 374 -15.51 -14.47 0.53
N ALA A 375 -15.53 -13.77 1.67
CA ALA A 375 -15.00 -14.31 2.93
C ALA A 375 -15.79 -15.54 3.42
N GLN A 376 -17.12 -15.53 3.31
CA GLN A 376 -17.97 -16.68 3.65
C GLN A 376 -17.69 -17.88 2.73
N VAL A 377 -17.62 -17.67 1.42
CA VAL A 377 -17.33 -18.72 0.44
C VAL A 377 -15.95 -19.32 0.68
N ALA A 378 -14.93 -18.49 0.90
CA ALA A 378 -13.58 -18.96 1.22
C ALA A 378 -13.55 -19.81 2.49
N THR A 379 -14.24 -19.36 3.55
CA THR A 379 -14.31 -20.09 4.83
C THR A 379 -15.06 -21.41 4.69
N LEU A 380 -16.18 -21.42 3.95
CA LEU A 380 -16.97 -22.62 3.71
C LEU A 380 -16.21 -23.64 2.88
N LEU A 381 -15.50 -23.18 1.84
CA LEU A 381 -14.71 -24.06 0.98
C LEU A 381 -13.58 -24.74 1.78
N ALA A 382 -12.83 -23.97 2.57
CA ALA A 382 -11.78 -24.48 3.45
C ALA A 382 -12.31 -25.45 4.52
N ASN A 383 -13.41 -25.10 5.20
CA ASN A 383 -13.97 -25.97 6.23
C ASN A 383 -14.57 -27.24 5.66
N PHE A 384 -15.27 -27.16 4.51
CA PHE A 384 -15.85 -28.33 3.87
C PHE A 384 -14.77 -29.30 3.39
N SER A 385 -13.70 -28.78 2.80
CA SER A 385 -12.60 -29.59 2.30
C SER A 385 -11.85 -30.30 3.43
N MET A 386 -11.63 -29.60 4.56
CA MET A 386 -11.02 -30.20 5.76
C MET A 386 -11.94 -31.24 6.40
N ILE A 387 -13.26 -30.97 6.50
CA ILE A 387 -14.24 -31.93 7.02
C ILE A 387 -14.24 -33.20 6.16
N TRP A 388 -14.24 -33.06 4.83
CA TRP A 388 -14.15 -34.20 3.93
C TRP A 388 -12.88 -35.01 4.20
N HIS A 389 -11.73 -34.34 4.29
CA HIS A 389 -10.45 -35.01 4.53
C HIS A 389 -10.43 -35.77 5.86
N LEU A 390 -10.83 -35.13 6.96
CA LEU A 390 -10.86 -35.76 8.29
C LEU A 390 -11.87 -36.92 8.37
N THR A 391 -13.03 -36.78 7.74
CA THR A 391 -14.07 -37.83 7.73
C THR A 391 -13.60 -39.04 6.94
N SER A 392 -13.08 -38.81 5.73
CA SER A 392 -12.56 -39.88 4.89
C SER A 392 -11.36 -40.58 5.53
N TRP A 393 -10.48 -39.83 6.20
CA TRP A 393 -9.39 -40.40 6.98
C TRP A 393 -9.88 -41.30 8.12
N ALA A 394 -10.85 -40.84 8.90
CA ALA A 394 -11.43 -41.64 9.98
C ALA A 394 -12.05 -42.95 9.47
N LEU A 395 -12.72 -42.89 8.31
CA LEU A 395 -13.35 -44.05 7.70
C LEU A 395 -12.34 -45.07 7.18
N THR A 396 -11.16 -44.65 6.71
CA THR A 396 -10.13 -45.61 6.24
C THR A 396 -9.69 -46.60 7.31
N TYR A 397 -9.73 -46.21 8.59
CA TYR A 397 -9.38 -47.10 9.72
C TYR A 397 -10.48 -48.09 10.10
N VAL A 398 -11.73 -47.82 9.73
CA VAL A 398 -12.89 -48.66 10.09
C VAL A 398 -13.26 -49.60 8.94
N LEU A 399 -13.13 -49.09 7.71
CA LEU A 399 -13.59 -49.75 6.50
C LEU A 399 -12.48 -49.68 5.45
N PRO A 400 -11.52 -50.62 5.44
CA PRO A 400 -10.39 -50.64 4.52
C PRO A 400 -10.86 -51.09 3.12
N THR A 401 -11.67 -50.27 2.48
CA THR A 401 -12.15 -50.49 1.12
C THR A 401 -11.45 -49.55 0.16
N THR A 402 -11.27 -50.01 -1.08
CA THR A 402 -10.71 -49.26 -2.22
C THR A 402 -11.36 -47.88 -2.37
N PHE A 403 -12.69 -47.84 -2.25
CA PHE A 403 -13.48 -46.63 -2.38
C PHE A 403 -13.20 -45.62 -1.27
N ILE A 404 -13.10 -46.08 -0.03
CA ILE A 404 -12.87 -45.19 1.13
C ILE A 404 -11.44 -44.66 1.10
N ASN A 405 -10.46 -45.47 0.71
CA ASN A 405 -9.09 -45.00 0.51
C ASN A 405 -9.01 -43.93 -0.60
N HIS A 406 -9.76 -44.10 -1.70
CA HIS A 406 -9.81 -43.08 -2.76
C HIS A 406 -10.39 -41.78 -2.19
N THR A 407 -11.46 -41.89 -1.42
CA THR A 407 -12.11 -40.75 -0.78
C THR A 407 -11.15 -40.00 0.15
N PHE A 408 -10.28 -40.71 0.88
CA PHE A 408 -9.23 -40.13 1.72
C PHE A 408 -8.16 -39.41 0.91
N GLU A 409 -7.65 -40.06 -0.13
CA GLU A 409 -6.57 -39.51 -0.93
C GLU A 409 -7.02 -38.27 -1.72
N TYR A 410 -8.21 -38.32 -2.33
CA TYR A 410 -8.86 -37.17 -2.95
C TYR A 410 -9.27 -36.11 -1.92
N GLY A 411 -9.62 -36.52 -0.70
CA GLY A 411 -9.94 -35.61 0.39
C GLY A 411 -8.80 -34.68 0.75
N GLY A 412 -7.58 -35.20 0.88
CA GLY A 412 -6.41 -34.36 1.15
C GLY A 412 -6.07 -33.39 0.00
N LEU A 413 -6.36 -33.79 -1.25
CA LEU A 413 -6.20 -32.91 -2.41
C LEU A 413 -7.26 -31.80 -2.42
N ALA A 414 -8.52 -32.18 -2.22
CA ALA A 414 -9.62 -31.24 -2.10
C ALA A 414 -9.36 -30.23 -0.99
N ASP A 415 -8.79 -30.67 0.14
CA ASP A 415 -8.39 -29.81 1.25
C ASP A 415 -7.35 -28.76 0.85
N THR A 416 -6.27 -29.20 0.21
CA THR A 416 -5.23 -28.29 -0.24
C THR A 416 -5.74 -27.31 -1.30
N VAL A 417 -6.52 -27.78 -2.27
CA VAL A 417 -7.10 -26.92 -3.31
C VAL A 417 -8.12 -25.96 -2.70
N GLY A 418 -8.98 -26.43 -1.81
CA GLY A 418 -10.03 -25.65 -1.15
C GLY A 418 -9.45 -24.51 -0.32
N ASN A 419 -8.45 -24.80 0.52
CA ASN A 419 -7.73 -23.79 1.29
C ASN A 419 -6.99 -22.80 0.38
N THR A 420 -6.41 -23.24 -0.73
CA THR A 420 -5.68 -22.35 -1.66
C THR A 420 -6.61 -21.41 -2.38
N ILE A 421 -7.72 -21.93 -2.90
CA ILE A 421 -8.76 -21.11 -3.51
C ILE A 421 -9.35 -20.17 -2.46
N GLY A 422 -9.57 -20.64 -1.23
CA GLY A 422 -10.00 -19.81 -0.11
C GLY A 422 -9.06 -18.64 0.12
N ILE A 423 -7.76 -18.90 0.25
CA ILE A 423 -6.73 -17.86 0.43
C ILE A 423 -6.69 -16.92 -0.78
N LEU A 424 -6.74 -17.45 -2.01
CA LEU A 424 -6.79 -16.64 -3.22
C LEU A 424 -8.01 -15.70 -3.22
N LEU A 425 -9.20 -16.19 -2.88
CA LEU A 425 -10.41 -15.37 -2.78
C LEU A 425 -10.26 -14.27 -1.72
N LEU A 426 -9.61 -14.59 -0.60
CA LEU A 426 -9.41 -13.63 0.48
C LEU A 426 -8.34 -12.57 0.13
N ILE A 427 -7.32 -12.90 -0.67
CA ILE A 427 -6.29 -11.99 -1.22
C ILE A 427 -6.82 -11.20 -2.42
N ASN A 428 -7.67 -11.79 -3.27
CA ASN A 428 -8.03 -11.22 -4.58
C ASN A 428 -8.72 -9.86 -4.48
N SER A 429 -9.33 -9.56 -3.33
CA SER A 429 -9.81 -8.21 -3.00
C SER A 429 -8.72 -7.11 -3.12
N SER A 430 -7.43 -7.48 -2.99
CA SER A 430 -6.27 -6.59 -3.10
C SER A 430 -5.48 -6.76 -4.42
N LEU A 431 -5.69 -7.84 -5.18
CA LEU A 431 -4.97 -8.13 -6.42
C LEU A 431 -5.59 -7.37 -7.60
N ARG A 432 -5.09 -6.16 -7.87
CA ARG A 432 -5.35 -5.51 -9.16
C ARG A 432 -4.49 -6.17 -10.23
N LEU A 433 -5.04 -7.14 -10.97
CA LEU A 433 -4.40 -7.66 -12.20
C LEU A 433 -4.23 -6.48 -13.19
N PRO A 434 -3.00 -6.01 -13.48
CA PRO A 434 -2.78 -4.71 -14.12
C PRO A 434 -3.29 -4.58 -15.56
N HIS A 435 -3.69 -5.68 -16.20
CA HIS A 435 -4.05 -5.70 -17.64
C HIS A 435 -5.47 -6.16 -17.96
N CYS A 436 -6.15 -6.93 -17.10
CA CYS A 436 -7.51 -7.42 -17.44
C CYS A 436 -8.61 -6.38 -17.22
N GLY A 437 -8.50 -5.49 -16.23
CA GLY A 437 -9.60 -4.59 -15.84
C GLY A 437 -9.85 -3.42 -16.80
N LYS A 438 -8.80 -2.88 -17.43
CA LYS A 438 -8.91 -1.69 -18.29
C LYS A 438 -9.70 -1.95 -19.57
N HIS A 439 -9.57 -3.15 -20.14
CA HIS A 439 -10.22 -3.50 -21.40
C HIS A 439 -11.73 -3.73 -21.26
N PHE A 440 -12.20 -4.13 -20.07
CA PHE A 440 -13.62 -4.36 -19.78
C PHE A 440 -14.36 -3.04 -19.43
N ARG A 441 -13.66 -2.06 -18.84
CA ARG A 441 -14.25 -0.76 -18.43
C ARG A 441 -14.49 0.21 -19.59
N ALA A 442 -13.65 0.20 -20.62
CA ALA A 442 -13.79 1.09 -21.78
C ALA A 442 -15.06 0.83 -22.61
N LYS A 443 -15.77 -0.29 -22.40
CA LYS A 443 -17.00 -0.64 -23.12
C LYS A 443 -18.30 -0.31 -22.39
N LEU A 444 -18.24 0.18 -21.15
CA LEU A 444 -19.42 0.41 -20.29
C LEU A 444 -19.64 1.88 -19.90
N ALA A 445 -18.87 2.81 -20.46
CA ALA A 445 -19.14 4.24 -20.27
C ALA A 445 -20.46 4.62 -20.96
N ASP A 446 -21.35 5.23 -20.19
CA ASP A 446 -22.72 5.62 -20.57
C ASP A 446 -22.67 6.78 -21.59
N PRO A 447 -23.37 6.68 -22.75
CA PRO A 447 -23.41 7.76 -23.74
C PRO A 447 -24.03 9.08 -23.25
N SER A 448 -24.68 9.10 -22.08
CA SER A 448 -25.42 10.26 -21.58
C SER A 448 -24.57 11.40 -20.98
N GLU A 449 -23.25 11.24 -20.81
CA GLU A 449 -22.34 12.30 -20.32
C GLU A 449 -21.86 13.28 -21.42
N GLN A 450 -22.36 13.17 -22.66
CA GLN A 450 -22.02 14.09 -23.75
C GLN A 450 -22.58 15.52 -23.60
N SER A 451 -23.30 15.86 -22.52
CA SER A 451 -23.78 17.24 -22.32
C SER A 451 -22.68 18.24 -21.93
N ALA A 452 -21.53 17.78 -21.41
CA ALA A 452 -20.39 18.65 -21.14
C ALA A 452 -19.68 19.15 -22.41
N ALA A 453 -20.02 18.60 -23.58
CA ALA A 453 -19.49 19.06 -24.86
C ALA A 453 -20.21 20.31 -25.42
N ARG A 454 -21.31 20.78 -24.80
CA ARG A 454 -22.04 21.96 -25.27
C ARG A 454 -21.42 23.30 -24.84
N ASP A 455 -20.57 23.33 -23.82
CA ASP A 455 -19.86 24.55 -23.41
C ASP A 455 -18.66 24.87 -24.33
N VAL A 456 -18.34 23.98 -25.27
CA VAL A 456 -17.24 24.13 -26.23
C VAL A 456 -17.57 25.15 -27.34
N GLU A 457 -18.84 25.48 -27.57
CA GLU A 457 -19.24 26.42 -28.62
C GLU A 457 -19.19 27.90 -28.16
N GLU A 458 -19.22 28.19 -26.86
CA GLU A 458 -19.09 29.56 -26.32
C GLU A 458 -17.64 30.04 -26.13
N ASP A 459 -16.65 29.13 -26.10
CA ASP A 459 -15.22 29.48 -26.03
C ASP A 459 -14.68 30.10 -27.34
N ALA A 460 -15.46 30.04 -28.44
CA ALA A 460 -15.13 30.66 -29.72
C ALA A 460 -15.42 32.17 -29.82
N ALA A 461 -15.97 32.79 -28.75
CA ALA A 461 -16.56 34.12 -28.81
C ALA A 461 -15.58 35.30 -28.68
N CYS A 462 -14.33 35.14 -28.23
CA CYS A 462 -13.36 36.26 -28.37
C CYS A 462 -12.77 36.30 -29.79
N GLN A 463 -13.43 37.06 -30.66
CA GLN A 463 -12.94 37.36 -32.02
C GLN A 463 -11.55 38.02 -32.05
N CYS A 464 -11.09 38.53 -30.91
CA CYS A 464 -9.76 39.12 -30.73
C CYS A 464 -8.60 38.16 -31.09
N GLY A 465 -8.76 36.84 -30.87
CA GLY A 465 -7.69 35.85 -31.13
C GLY A 465 -7.53 35.43 -32.60
N ARG A 466 -8.59 35.51 -33.42
CA ARG A 466 -8.53 35.10 -34.84
C ARG A 466 -7.85 36.13 -35.74
N HIS A 467 -7.79 37.40 -35.33
CA HIS A 467 -7.09 38.43 -36.11
C HIS A 467 -5.57 38.48 -35.86
N LEU A 468 -5.07 37.99 -34.72
CA LEU A 468 -3.63 37.94 -34.45
C LEU A 468 -2.92 36.79 -35.19
N ALA A 469 -3.56 35.64 -35.37
CA ALA A 469 -2.90 34.48 -36.00
C ALA A 469 -2.54 34.69 -37.48
N THR A 470 -3.18 35.65 -38.18
CA THR A 470 -3.02 35.87 -39.63
C THR A 470 -2.21 37.12 -39.97
N LYS A 471 -1.77 37.92 -38.97
CA LYS A 471 -1.08 39.20 -39.18
C LYS A 471 0.10 39.44 -38.23
N VAL A 472 1.04 38.49 -38.12
CA VAL A 472 2.26 38.71 -37.32
C VAL A 472 3.51 38.37 -38.12
N LEU A 473 4.07 39.40 -38.75
CA LEU A 473 5.53 39.56 -38.96
C LEU A 473 5.99 41.03 -38.94
N THR A 474 5.15 42.00 -38.58
CA THR A 474 5.57 43.42 -38.50
C THR A 474 4.95 44.16 -37.32
N ALA A 475 5.81 44.66 -36.43
CA ALA A 475 5.62 45.70 -35.42
C ALA A 475 4.28 45.71 -34.67
N PHE A 476 4.28 45.15 -33.46
CA PHE A 476 3.21 45.29 -32.47
C PHE A 476 3.21 46.71 -31.91
N ASP A 477 2.20 47.50 -32.25
CA ASP A 477 1.65 48.48 -31.31
C ASP A 477 0.83 47.71 -30.26
N ASP A 478 0.94 48.12 -28.99
CA ASP A 478 0.23 47.58 -27.81
C ASP A 478 -1.31 47.73 -27.93
N ALA A 479 -1.93 47.03 -28.87
CA ALA A 479 -3.38 46.88 -28.88
C ALA A 479 -3.78 46.10 -27.64
N ALA A 480 -4.37 46.78 -26.67
CA ALA A 480 -4.83 46.21 -25.40
C ALA A 480 -5.66 44.94 -25.66
N LEU A 481 -5.06 43.78 -25.37
CA LEU A 481 -5.80 42.52 -25.30
C LEU A 481 -6.94 42.70 -24.31
N CYS A 482 -8.12 42.14 -24.60
CA CYS A 482 -9.17 42.10 -23.60
C CYS A 482 -8.69 41.29 -22.38
N GLU A 483 -9.26 41.57 -21.21
CA GLU A 483 -8.85 40.94 -19.95
C GLU A 483 -8.87 39.41 -20.02
N ARG A 484 -9.87 38.81 -20.69
CA ARG A 484 -9.98 37.35 -20.89
C ARG A 484 -8.81 36.78 -21.69
N CYS A 485 -8.34 37.47 -22.74
CA CYS A 485 -7.20 37.00 -23.52
C CYS A 485 -5.87 37.17 -22.80
N ALA A 486 -5.70 38.27 -22.05
CA ALA A 486 -4.55 38.44 -21.19
C ALA A 486 -4.51 37.36 -20.09
N TRP A 487 -5.67 37.00 -19.52
CA TRP A 487 -5.79 35.91 -18.56
C TRP A 487 -5.38 34.56 -19.16
N GLU A 488 -6.00 34.16 -20.29
CA GLU A 488 -5.71 32.89 -20.97
C GLU A 488 -4.25 32.81 -21.43
N GLN A 489 -3.68 33.90 -21.93
CA GLN A 489 -2.26 33.97 -22.28
C GLN A 489 -1.37 33.68 -21.07
N LYS A 490 -1.71 34.24 -19.91
CA LYS A 490 -0.96 34.01 -18.66
C LYS A 490 -1.13 32.57 -18.15
N VAL A 491 -2.31 31.98 -18.30
CA VAL A 491 -2.57 30.56 -18.00
C VAL A 491 -1.70 29.65 -18.89
N GLN A 492 -1.61 29.96 -20.19
CA GLN A 492 -0.78 29.21 -21.15
C GLN A 492 0.71 29.32 -20.85
N GLU A 493 1.18 30.52 -20.55
CA GLU A 493 2.55 30.78 -20.09
C GLU A 493 2.86 29.92 -18.86
N LEU A 494 1.99 29.96 -17.84
CA LEU A 494 2.17 29.19 -16.61
C LEU A 494 2.16 27.67 -16.84
N ALA A 495 1.28 27.17 -17.72
CA ALA A 495 1.20 25.76 -18.11
C ALA A 495 2.45 25.27 -18.88
N GLY A 496 3.17 26.19 -19.53
CA GLY A 496 4.42 25.92 -20.25
C GLY A 496 5.65 25.78 -19.32
N ARG A 497 5.57 26.27 -18.08
CA ARG A 497 6.67 26.22 -17.11
C ARG A 497 6.73 24.87 -16.42
N ARG A 498 7.80 24.12 -16.64
CA ARG A 498 7.94 22.75 -16.14
C ARG A 498 9.40 22.43 -15.88
N ILE A 499 9.63 21.47 -14.98
CA ILE A 499 10.95 20.93 -14.71
C ILE A 499 10.96 19.42 -14.97
N THR A 500 12.08 18.89 -15.43
CA THR A 500 12.26 17.45 -15.59
C THR A 500 12.65 16.78 -14.27
N THR A 501 12.41 15.47 -14.14
CA THR A 501 12.89 14.69 -12.98
C THR A 501 14.40 14.82 -12.81
N ALA A 502 15.16 14.84 -13.91
CA ALA A 502 16.60 15.05 -13.87
C ALA A 502 16.97 16.42 -13.25
N GLN A 503 16.32 17.50 -13.70
CA GLN A 503 16.55 18.84 -13.18
C GLN A 503 16.21 18.96 -11.69
N LEU A 504 15.12 18.33 -11.24
CA LEU A 504 14.76 18.33 -9.81
C LEU A 504 15.80 17.61 -8.95
N LEU A 505 16.29 16.45 -9.42
CA LEU A 505 17.29 15.66 -8.69
C LEU A 505 18.66 16.37 -8.66
N ASP A 506 19.07 16.98 -9.77
CA ASP A 506 20.31 17.78 -9.86
C ASP A 506 20.22 19.03 -8.98
N PHE A 507 19.03 19.64 -8.88
CA PHE A 507 18.79 20.74 -7.95
C PHE A 507 18.92 20.28 -6.48
N HIS A 508 18.30 19.14 -6.11
CA HIS A 508 18.41 18.58 -4.77
C HIS A 508 19.86 18.27 -4.38
N ALA A 509 20.63 17.66 -5.28
CA ALA A 509 22.03 17.30 -5.05
C ALA A 509 22.94 18.52 -4.75
N ARG A 510 22.51 19.74 -5.12
CA ARG A 510 23.22 21.01 -4.84
C ARG A 510 22.85 21.64 -3.49
N LEU A 511 21.90 21.05 -2.75
CA LEU A 511 21.49 21.52 -1.41
C LEU A 511 22.37 20.90 -0.32
N GLY A 512 22.81 21.71 0.65
CA GLY A 512 23.57 21.25 1.82
C GLY A 512 25.06 20.99 1.56
N ARG A 513 25.80 20.67 2.64
CA ARG A 513 27.24 20.38 2.59
C ARG A 513 27.47 18.88 2.38
N ARG A 514 27.85 18.48 1.17
CA ARG A 514 28.50 17.17 0.95
C ARG A 514 29.87 17.34 0.31
N HIS A 515 30.85 16.93 1.11
CA HIS A 515 32.27 16.84 0.81
C HIS A 515 32.50 15.99 -0.44
N ASN A 516 32.65 16.64 -1.60
CA ASN A 516 33.55 16.20 -2.67
C ASN A 516 33.95 17.47 -3.45
N ALA A 517 35.23 17.84 -3.31
CA ALA A 517 35.79 19.17 -3.59
C ALA A 517 35.81 19.62 -5.07
N ARG A 518 34.91 19.14 -5.94
CA ARG A 518 35.05 19.34 -7.39
C ARG A 518 33.81 19.70 -8.20
N ALA A 519 32.63 19.91 -7.63
CA ALA A 519 31.47 20.23 -8.45
C ALA A 519 30.47 21.18 -7.78
N LEU A 520 30.32 22.37 -8.38
CA LEU A 520 29.28 23.40 -8.20
C LEU A 520 29.16 24.09 -6.81
N PRO A 521 28.80 25.39 -6.80
CA PRO A 521 28.50 26.10 -5.55
C PRO A 521 27.28 25.49 -4.85
N THR A 522 27.39 25.24 -3.54
CA THR A 522 26.27 24.84 -2.68
C THR A 522 25.23 25.96 -2.62
N LEU A 523 23.98 25.63 -2.93
CA LEU A 523 22.88 26.61 -2.97
C LEU A 523 22.39 27.03 -1.57
N MET A 524 22.32 26.07 -0.64
CA MET A 524 21.83 26.28 0.72
C MET A 524 22.69 25.49 1.71
N PRO A 525 23.80 26.06 2.22
CA PRO A 525 24.82 25.33 2.97
C PRO A 525 24.38 24.67 4.29
N HIS A 526 23.29 25.15 4.88
CA HIS A 526 22.69 24.63 6.12
C HIS A 526 21.46 23.74 5.88
N PHE A 527 21.16 23.38 4.62
CA PHE A 527 20.07 22.45 4.31
C PHE A 527 20.25 21.14 5.09
N ASP A 528 19.19 20.74 5.80
CA ASP A 528 19.08 19.49 6.51
C ASP A 528 17.88 18.71 5.93
N PRO A 529 18.08 17.59 5.25
CA PRO A 529 17.01 16.84 4.58
C PRO A 529 15.93 16.34 5.56
N GLU A 530 16.22 16.24 6.86
CA GLU A 530 15.24 15.83 7.88
C GLU A 530 14.40 16.99 8.44
N LYS A 531 14.79 18.25 8.19
CA LYS A 531 14.17 19.42 8.82
C LYS A 531 13.74 20.48 7.82
N SER A 532 14.60 20.80 6.85
CA SER A 532 14.37 21.87 5.87
C SER A 532 13.08 21.64 5.10
N THR A 533 12.17 22.59 5.23
CA THR A 533 10.89 22.60 4.55
C THR A 533 11.02 23.14 3.14
N THR A 534 10.00 22.92 2.32
CA THR A 534 9.92 23.51 0.98
C THR A 534 9.94 25.02 1.04
N ASN A 535 9.34 25.64 2.08
CA ASN A 535 9.40 27.08 2.28
C ASN A 535 10.84 27.59 2.50
N ASP A 536 11.64 26.87 3.29
CA ASP A 536 13.05 27.22 3.53
C ASP A 536 13.85 27.20 2.22
N VAL A 537 13.66 26.13 1.42
CA VAL A 537 14.33 25.94 0.13
C VAL A 537 13.86 26.95 -0.91
N VAL A 538 12.57 27.30 -0.94
CA VAL A 538 12.05 28.34 -1.83
C VAL A 538 12.76 29.67 -1.56
N ARG A 539 12.85 30.06 -0.30
CA ARG A 539 13.41 31.36 0.12
C ARG A 539 14.92 31.45 -0.03
N GLN A 540 15.63 30.36 0.20
CA GLN A 540 17.10 30.41 0.31
C GLN A 540 17.82 29.76 -0.86
N ALA A 541 17.16 28.98 -1.70
CA ALA A 541 17.76 28.37 -2.89
C ALA A 541 17.03 28.75 -4.17
N ILE A 542 15.70 28.59 -4.23
CA ILE A 542 14.94 28.81 -5.48
C ILE A 542 14.93 30.29 -5.87
N ILE A 543 14.53 31.19 -4.97
CA ILE A 543 14.49 32.63 -5.24
C ILE A 543 15.88 33.16 -5.66
N PRO A 544 16.97 32.88 -4.93
CA PRO A 544 18.31 33.30 -5.36
C PRO A 544 18.73 32.72 -6.72
N GLU A 545 18.48 31.44 -6.98
CA GLU A 545 18.89 30.76 -8.22
C GLU A 545 18.05 31.23 -9.44
N SER A 546 16.84 31.73 -9.22
CA SER A 546 15.94 32.20 -10.28
C SER A 546 16.01 33.71 -10.55
N ARG A 547 16.95 34.41 -9.89
CA ARG A 547 17.23 35.83 -10.15
C ARG A 547 18.07 35.99 -11.41
N LEU A 548 17.66 36.90 -12.29
CA LEU A 548 18.36 37.29 -13.51
C LEU A 548 18.65 38.79 -13.41
N ASP A 549 19.87 39.13 -12.99
CA ASP A 549 20.29 40.50 -12.71
C ASP A 549 19.45 41.17 -11.60
N ASP A 550 18.81 42.32 -11.89
CA ASP A 550 17.93 43.03 -10.98
C ASP A 550 16.49 42.50 -10.99
N GLN A 551 16.14 41.67 -11.97
CA GLN A 551 14.84 41.05 -12.11
C GLN A 551 14.85 39.58 -11.70
N GLY A 552 13.67 39.00 -11.57
CA GLY A 552 13.48 37.60 -11.23
C GLY A 552 12.46 36.91 -12.12
N SER A 553 12.72 35.63 -12.36
CA SER A 553 11.91 34.73 -13.19
C SER A 553 11.55 33.48 -12.37
N SER A 554 10.68 32.62 -12.90
CA SER A 554 10.46 31.29 -12.33
C SER A 554 11.72 30.43 -12.52
N LEU A 555 12.02 29.53 -11.58
CA LEU A 555 13.19 28.67 -11.71
C LEU A 555 13.06 27.70 -12.90
N ALA A 556 11.82 27.29 -13.23
CA ALA A 556 11.52 26.50 -14.41
C ALA A 556 11.94 27.21 -15.72
N GLU A 557 11.63 28.49 -15.89
CA GLU A 557 12.07 29.27 -17.05
C GLU A 557 13.59 29.40 -17.12
N VAL A 558 14.26 29.64 -15.98
CA VAL A 558 15.72 29.70 -15.92
C VAL A 558 16.35 28.38 -16.38
N PHE A 559 15.78 27.23 -15.98
CA PHE A 559 16.22 25.92 -16.47
C PHE A 559 15.99 25.74 -17.97
N GLN A 560 14.85 26.19 -18.50
CA GLN A 560 14.56 26.15 -19.93
C GLN A 560 15.53 27.03 -20.75
N LEU A 561 15.83 28.24 -20.27
CA LEU A 561 16.81 29.16 -20.87
C LEU A 561 18.24 28.60 -20.86
N ARG A 562 18.65 27.93 -19.79
CA ARG A 562 19.95 27.25 -19.72
C ARG A 562 20.02 26.10 -20.73
N ALA A 563 18.97 25.30 -20.83
CA ALA A 563 18.90 24.19 -21.78
C ALA A 563 18.93 24.64 -23.25
N THR A 564 18.36 25.80 -23.59
CA THR A 564 18.46 26.36 -24.95
C THR A 564 19.86 26.90 -25.27
N ARG A 565 20.53 27.53 -24.29
CA ARG A 565 21.93 27.98 -24.43
C ARG A 565 22.94 26.84 -24.54
N GLU A 566 22.72 25.72 -23.85
CA GLU A 566 23.62 24.56 -23.96
C GLU A 566 23.49 23.85 -25.31
N LYS A 567 22.30 23.86 -25.94
CA LYS A 567 22.11 23.30 -27.28
C LYS A 567 22.90 24.02 -28.38
N SER A 568 23.34 25.26 -28.15
CA SER A 568 24.21 25.99 -29.08
C SER A 568 25.71 25.75 -28.85
N LEU A 569 26.09 24.98 -27.82
CA LEU A 569 27.46 24.52 -27.60
C LEU A 569 27.65 23.09 -28.14
N PRO A 570 28.82 22.73 -28.72
CA PRO A 570 29.10 21.36 -29.14
C PRO A 570 29.09 20.42 -27.93
N LYS A 571 28.10 19.52 -27.87
CA LYS A 571 27.88 18.57 -26.76
C LYS A 571 29.13 17.74 -26.48
N VAL A 572 29.70 17.89 -25.29
CA VAL A 572 30.78 17.03 -24.74
C VAL A 572 30.23 15.88 -23.87
N TRP A 573 28.90 15.69 -23.78
CA TRP A 573 28.30 14.52 -23.13
C TRP A 573 27.50 13.67 -24.13
N PRO A 574 27.90 12.42 -24.41
CA PRO A 574 27.23 11.58 -25.39
C PRO A 574 26.02 10.89 -24.74
N LEU A 575 24.87 11.56 -24.72
CA LEU A 575 23.57 10.87 -24.73
C LEU A 575 23.07 10.83 -26.18
N GLN A 576 23.69 9.96 -26.98
CA GLN A 576 23.14 9.50 -28.25
C GLN A 576 22.17 8.35 -27.96
N THR A 577 20.92 8.66 -27.65
CA THR A 577 19.83 7.74 -28.02
C THR A 577 19.45 8.03 -29.46
N GLY A 578 20.28 7.56 -30.40
CA GLY A 578 20.11 7.70 -31.85
C GLY A 578 18.95 6.91 -32.45
N GLY A 579 17.85 6.71 -31.71
CA GLY A 579 16.64 6.10 -32.24
C GLY A 579 15.73 7.15 -32.86
N GLN A 580 15.51 7.10 -34.17
CA GLN A 580 14.58 7.94 -34.94
C GLN A 580 13.09 7.85 -34.52
N ASN A 581 12.79 7.14 -33.43
CA ASN A 581 11.46 7.13 -32.83
C ASN A 581 11.43 8.19 -31.72
N ALA A 582 11.33 9.46 -32.10
CA ALA A 582 11.00 10.53 -31.15
C ALA A 582 9.60 10.24 -30.60
N THR A 583 9.54 9.47 -29.52
CA THR A 583 8.31 9.19 -28.78
C THR A 583 7.64 10.51 -28.48
N ALA A 584 6.34 10.60 -28.77
CA ALA A 584 5.54 11.80 -28.54
C ALA A 584 5.86 12.42 -27.16
N PRO A 585 5.93 13.76 -27.06
CA PRO A 585 6.28 14.43 -25.81
C PRO A 585 5.36 13.92 -24.69
N LYS A 586 5.97 13.39 -23.63
CA LYS A 586 5.24 12.86 -22.48
C LYS A 586 4.45 14.02 -21.86
N ALA A 587 3.17 13.79 -21.58
CA ALA A 587 2.36 14.80 -20.91
C ALA A 587 2.94 15.14 -19.53
N PRO A 588 2.86 16.42 -19.11
CA PRO A 588 3.35 16.85 -17.82
C PRO A 588 2.53 16.24 -16.69
N ARG A 589 3.06 16.31 -15.46
CA ARG A 589 2.37 15.90 -14.24
C ARG A 589 2.29 17.09 -13.30
N MET A 590 1.10 17.42 -12.80
CA MET A 590 0.98 18.45 -11.76
C MET A 590 1.22 17.84 -10.39
N VAL A 591 1.99 18.50 -9.54
CA VAL A 591 2.26 18.04 -8.17
C VAL A 591 1.52 18.92 -7.17
N THR A 592 0.55 18.33 -6.48
CA THR A 592 -0.10 18.94 -5.31
C THR A 592 0.74 18.68 -4.08
N HIS A 593 1.19 19.75 -3.43
CA HIS A 593 2.03 19.68 -2.22
C HIS A 593 1.79 20.88 -1.32
N HIS A 594 2.27 20.81 -0.07
CA HIS A 594 2.28 21.96 0.83
C HIS A 594 3.70 22.40 1.19
N TRP A 595 3.87 23.69 1.49
CA TRP A 595 5.20 24.28 1.67
C TRP A 595 5.86 23.99 3.02
N ALA A 596 5.06 23.62 4.02
CA ALA A 596 5.58 23.14 5.30
C ALA A 596 6.08 21.69 5.21
N ASN A 597 5.86 20.99 4.09
CA ASN A 597 6.43 19.67 3.87
C ASN A 597 7.96 19.79 3.82
N ARG A 598 8.66 18.78 4.34
CA ARG A 598 10.10 18.64 4.15
C ARG A 598 10.39 18.60 2.66
N PHE A 599 11.36 19.38 2.21
CA PHE A 599 11.64 19.47 0.78
C PHE A 599 12.10 18.13 0.20
N ARG A 600 12.88 17.36 0.98
CA ARG A 600 13.27 15.99 0.64
C ARG A 600 12.07 15.10 0.34
N ASP A 601 11.00 15.18 1.14
CA ASP A 601 9.82 14.32 0.99
C ASP A 601 9.07 14.64 -0.31
N LEU A 602 8.95 15.93 -0.67
CA LEU A 602 8.44 16.36 -1.97
C LEU A 602 9.27 15.77 -3.13
N VAL A 603 10.60 15.84 -3.03
CA VAL A 603 11.48 15.25 -4.05
C VAL A 603 11.30 13.73 -4.11
N ALA A 604 11.28 13.05 -2.96
CA ALA A 604 11.08 11.61 -2.86
C ALA A 604 9.76 11.16 -3.50
N VAL A 605 8.67 11.91 -3.32
CA VAL A 605 7.37 11.66 -3.99
C VAL A 605 7.51 11.71 -5.52
N VAL A 606 8.14 12.76 -6.06
CA VAL A 606 8.28 12.94 -7.51
C VAL A 606 9.13 11.81 -8.10
N LEU A 607 10.20 11.43 -7.40
CA LEU A 607 11.05 10.31 -7.79
C LEU A 607 10.30 8.97 -7.68
N ALA A 608 9.48 8.77 -6.64
CA ALA A 608 8.64 7.59 -6.47
C ALA A 608 7.68 7.45 -7.66
N ASP A 609 6.96 8.51 -8.03
CA ASP A 609 6.09 8.51 -9.20
C ASP A 609 6.86 8.30 -10.52
N GLY A 610 8.06 8.88 -10.65
CA GLY A 610 8.98 8.62 -11.76
C GLY A 610 9.43 7.16 -11.85
N LEU A 611 9.57 6.48 -10.70
CA LEU A 611 9.85 5.05 -10.55
C LEU A 611 8.59 4.19 -10.45
N GLY A 612 7.39 4.76 -10.63
CA GLY A 612 6.10 4.08 -10.48
C GLY A 612 5.93 3.34 -9.14
N LEU A 613 6.56 3.85 -8.08
CA LEU A 613 6.39 3.41 -6.71
C LEU A 613 5.22 4.16 -6.08
N ARG A 614 4.50 3.48 -5.18
CA ARG A 614 3.43 4.10 -4.39
C ARG A 614 3.96 4.74 -3.10
N ARG A 615 5.09 4.24 -2.59
CA ARG A 615 5.72 4.73 -1.36
C ARG A 615 7.01 5.49 -1.63
N TRP A 616 7.34 6.43 -0.74
CA TRP A 616 8.54 7.26 -0.87
C TRP A 616 9.51 7.17 0.32
N ASP A 617 9.17 6.46 1.39
CA ASP A 617 10.01 6.24 2.60
C ASP A 617 11.47 5.85 2.27
N GLN A 618 11.67 4.84 1.43
CA GLN A 618 13.00 4.39 1.04
C GLN A 618 13.79 5.45 0.25
N LEU A 619 13.12 6.16 -0.67
CA LEU A 619 13.76 7.20 -1.47
C LEU A 619 14.16 8.40 -0.62
N ALA A 620 13.35 8.75 0.37
CA ALA A 620 13.72 9.78 1.35
C ALA A 620 14.99 9.38 2.11
N GLU A 621 15.12 8.13 2.56
CA GLU A 621 16.34 7.67 3.22
C GLU A 621 17.57 7.72 2.30
N GLU A 622 17.43 7.31 1.04
CA GLU A 622 18.49 7.36 0.04
C GLU A 622 18.91 8.81 -0.28
N LEU A 623 17.96 9.76 -0.36
CA LEU A 623 18.24 11.19 -0.51
C LEU A 623 18.97 11.76 0.71
N SER A 624 18.55 11.39 1.94
CA SER A 624 19.26 11.78 3.16
C SER A 624 20.70 11.23 3.18
N LYS A 625 20.92 10.04 2.59
CA LYS A 625 22.23 9.41 2.38
C LYS A 625 22.97 9.93 1.15
N GLY A 626 22.40 10.85 0.39
CA GLY A 626 22.95 11.46 -0.83
C GLY A 626 23.38 10.41 -1.85
N GLN A 627 22.45 9.50 -2.14
CA GLN A 627 22.54 8.48 -3.18
C GLN A 627 21.84 8.96 -4.48
N GLU A 628 21.90 10.26 -4.78
CA GLU A 628 21.21 10.85 -5.94
C GLU A 628 21.63 10.17 -7.26
N GLU A 629 22.90 9.83 -7.44
CA GLU A 629 23.38 9.13 -8.65
C GLU A 629 22.78 7.73 -8.82
N GLU A 630 22.57 6.99 -7.73
CA GLU A 630 21.92 5.67 -7.77
C GLU A 630 20.44 5.80 -8.14
N ILE A 631 19.75 6.79 -7.56
CA ILE A 631 18.37 7.14 -7.92
C ILE A 631 18.29 7.53 -9.40
N LYS A 632 19.22 8.37 -9.88
CA LYS A 632 19.31 8.85 -11.26
C LYS A 632 19.52 7.68 -12.23
N ALA A 633 20.38 6.72 -11.89
CA ALA A 633 20.59 5.51 -12.69
C ALA A 633 19.32 4.66 -12.82
N ARG A 634 18.55 4.48 -11.73
CA ARG A 634 17.27 3.74 -11.76
C ARG A 634 16.20 4.46 -12.60
N LEU A 635 16.13 5.80 -12.52
CA LEU A 635 15.24 6.60 -13.37
C LEU A 635 15.66 6.54 -14.85
N HIS A 636 16.96 6.56 -15.13
CA HIS A 636 17.48 6.41 -16.49
C HIS A 636 17.12 5.05 -17.07
N ALA A 637 17.33 3.96 -16.32
CA ALA A 637 16.97 2.61 -16.73
C ALA A 637 15.47 2.46 -17.03
N ARG A 638 14.61 3.25 -16.38
CA ARG A 638 13.16 3.29 -16.63
C ARG A 638 12.74 4.28 -17.72
N GLY A 639 13.66 5.06 -18.27
CA GLY A 639 13.37 6.12 -19.23
C GLY A 639 12.49 7.24 -18.65
N SER A 640 12.57 7.49 -17.34
CA SER A 640 11.72 8.46 -16.63
C SER A 640 12.41 9.76 -16.25
N LEU A 641 13.72 9.92 -16.49
CA LEU A 641 14.44 11.17 -16.24
C LEU A 641 13.85 12.40 -16.95
N GLY A 642 13.30 12.20 -18.15
CA GLY A 642 12.69 13.25 -18.96
C GLY A 642 11.20 13.49 -18.67
N LEU A 643 10.64 12.91 -17.61
CA LEU A 643 9.27 13.23 -17.21
C LEU A 643 9.23 14.67 -16.71
N GLU A 644 8.24 15.43 -17.18
CA GLU A 644 8.04 16.82 -16.81
C GLU A 644 7.02 16.94 -15.68
N TYR A 645 7.36 17.77 -14.70
CA TYR A 645 6.53 18.07 -13.55
C TYR A 645 6.26 19.57 -13.47
N TRP A 646 5.02 19.91 -13.17
CA TRP A 646 4.62 21.25 -12.75
C TRP A 646 4.54 21.24 -11.22
N ILE A 647 5.45 21.98 -10.57
CA ILE A 647 5.55 22.09 -9.11
C ILE A 647 5.51 23.57 -8.79
N CYS A 648 4.54 24.03 -7.99
CA CYS A 648 4.31 25.47 -7.81
C CYS A 648 5.54 26.22 -7.27
N ALA A 649 6.34 25.57 -6.41
CA ALA A 649 7.61 26.11 -5.92
C ALA A 649 8.60 26.50 -7.04
N PHE A 650 8.60 25.77 -8.17
CA PHE A 650 9.52 25.98 -9.29
C PHE A 650 8.89 26.73 -10.47
N CYS A 651 7.60 26.51 -10.72
CA CYS A 651 6.89 27.01 -11.90
C CYS A 651 6.26 28.39 -11.71
N ILE A 652 5.99 28.79 -10.47
CA ILE A 652 5.53 30.16 -10.17
C ILE A 652 6.73 31.09 -10.10
N ASN A 653 6.60 32.29 -10.67
CA ASN A 653 7.58 33.34 -10.50
C ASN A 653 7.53 33.87 -9.06
N GLN A 654 8.32 33.26 -8.18
CA GLN A 654 8.41 33.63 -6.77
C GLN A 654 8.83 35.10 -6.56
N HIS A 655 9.54 35.69 -7.53
CA HIS A 655 9.91 37.10 -7.52
C HIS A 655 8.74 38.03 -7.83
N ALA A 656 7.76 37.58 -8.62
CA ALA A 656 6.56 38.35 -8.92
C ALA A 656 5.45 38.18 -7.86
N SER A 657 5.70 37.39 -6.81
CA SER A 657 4.72 37.13 -5.75
C SER A 657 5.30 37.41 -4.37
N ILE A 658 6.10 36.50 -3.82
CA ILE A 658 6.35 36.47 -2.37
C ILE A 658 7.75 36.96 -1.96
N CYS A 659 8.69 37.14 -2.89
CA CYS A 659 10.11 37.31 -2.52
C CYS A 659 10.40 38.58 -1.68
N GLY A 660 9.56 39.61 -1.76
CA GLY A 660 9.83 40.92 -1.14
C GLY A 660 9.67 40.96 0.38
N SER A 661 8.96 40.00 0.98
CA SER A 661 8.80 39.91 2.43
C SER A 661 8.69 38.46 2.88
N SER A 662 9.43 38.10 3.93
CA SER A 662 9.33 36.80 4.58
C SER A 662 8.26 36.75 5.67
N MET A 663 7.60 37.87 5.99
CA MET A 663 6.59 37.98 7.06
C MET A 663 7.07 37.44 8.42
N GLY A 664 8.38 37.53 8.70
CA GLY A 664 8.97 37.05 9.94
C GLY A 664 9.06 35.52 10.07
N VAL A 665 8.77 34.77 8.99
CA VAL A 665 8.95 33.32 8.98
C VAL A 665 10.42 32.97 9.17
N ARG A 666 10.67 31.98 10.01
CA ARG A 666 12.02 31.53 10.38
C ARG A 666 12.38 30.24 9.66
N ASP A 667 13.64 30.13 9.27
CA ASP A 667 14.23 28.91 8.74
C ASP A 667 14.17 27.81 9.80
N THR A 668 13.70 26.62 9.41
CA THR A 668 13.48 25.53 10.36
C THR A 668 14.74 24.89 10.94
N VAL A 669 15.91 25.16 10.35
CA VAL A 669 17.19 24.58 10.78
C VAL A 669 17.97 25.56 11.66
N THR A 670 18.13 26.79 11.18
CA THR A 670 18.93 27.85 11.80
C THR A 670 18.14 28.67 12.81
N GLY A 671 16.81 28.75 12.64
CA GLY A 671 15.94 29.63 13.42
C GLY A 671 16.01 31.11 13.02
N ASP A 672 16.83 31.45 12.03
CA ASP A 672 16.97 32.82 11.51
C ASP A 672 15.75 33.22 10.69
N VAL A 673 15.44 34.52 10.65
CA VAL A 673 14.35 35.02 9.80
C VAL A 673 14.75 34.85 8.34
N LEU A 674 13.86 34.28 7.53
CA LEU A 674 14.12 34.03 6.12
C LEU A 674 14.37 35.36 5.38
N PRO A 675 15.32 35.40 4.42
CA PRO A 675 15.71 36.63 3.76
C PRO A 675 14.58 37.18 2.86
N SER A 676 14.53 38.51 2.75
CA SER A 676 13.78 39.21 1.70
C SER A 676 14.68 39.47 0.49
N CYS A 677 14.10 39.41 -0.71
CA CYS A 677 14.78 39.73 -1.96
C CYS A 677 14.56 41.20 -2.32
N ASP A 678 15.62 41.86 -2.81
CA ASP A 678 15.65 43.26 -3.24
C ASP A 678 15.50 43.45 -4.75
N CYS A 679 14.99 42.44 -5.47
CA CYS A 679 14.75 42.55 -6.91
C CYS A 679 13.68 43.60 -7.25
N VAL A 680 13.78 44.18 -8.45
CA VAL A 680 12.86 45.21 -8.94
C VAL A 680 11.58 44.63 -9.55
N THR A 681 11.43 43.30 -9.59
CA THR A 681 10.25 42.64 -10.14
C THR A 681 8.99 43.06 -9.39
N PRO A 682 7.95 43.59 -10.07
CA PRO A 682 6.70 43.97 -9.42
C PRO A 682 6.02 42.78 -8.74
N LYS A 683 5.34 43.03 -7.61
CA LYS A 683 4.59 42.00 -6.88
C LYS A 683 3.11 42.07 -7.25
N PHE A 684 2.57 40.95 -7.71
CA PHE A 684 1.17 40.84 -8.12
C PHE A 684 0.43 39.90 -7.17
N PHE A 685 -0.70 40.38 -6.66
CA PHE A 685 -1.60 39.65 -5.75
C PHE A 685 -3.04 39.72 -6.29
N ASN A 686 -4.02 39.35 -5.47
CA ASN A 686 -5.43 39.24 -5.90
C ASN A 686 -6.05 40.58 -6.36
N ASP A 687 -5.43 41.72 -6.06
CA ASP A 687 -5.78 43.05 -6.56
C ASP A 687 -5.38 43.30 -8.02
N THR A 688 -4.46 42.49 -8.55
CA THR A 688 -3.98 42.50 -9.94
C THR A 688 -4.25 41.13 -10.58
N PRO A 689 -5.53 40.77 -10.77
CA PRO A 689 -5.92 39.39 -11.02
C PRO A 689 -5.31 38.80 -12.29
N ILE A 690 -5.11 39.60 -13.35
CA ILE A 690 -4.52 39.13 -14.61
C ILE A 690 -3.05 38.74 -14.41
N GLN A 691 -2.28 39.54 -13.67
CA GLN A 691 -0.84 39.35 -13.48
C GLN A 691 -0.51 38.37 -12.34
N CYS A 692 -1.39 38.23 -11.35
CA CYS A 692 -1.25 37.27 -10.25
C CYS A 692 -1.20 35.84 -10.80
N GLU A 693 -0.17 35.06 -10.47
CA GLU A 693 -0.07 33.66 -10.93
C GLU A 693 -0.79 32.69 -9.99
N LEU A 694 -0.98 33.09 -8.72
CA LEU A 694 -1.52 32.25 -7.66
C LEU A 694 -3.03 31.97 -7.80
N ASN A 695 -3.75 32.76 -8.58
CA ASN A 695 -5.18 32.61 -8.82
C ASN A 695 -5.53 31.85 -10.12
N LYS A 696 -4.54 31.24 -10.80
CA LYS A 696 -4.69 30.59 -12.12
C LYS A 696 -4.56 29.07 -12.11
N PHE A 697 -4.49 28.45 -10.93
CA PHE A 697 -4.13 27.03 -10.85
C PHE A 697 -5.21 26.15 -11.48
N ASP A 698 -6.48 26.43 -11.21
CA ASP A 698 -7.61 25.69 -11.77
C ASP A 698 -7.66 25.81 -13.31
N ASP A 699 -7.52 27.03 -13.83
CA ASP A 699 -7.51 27.27 -15.29
C ASP A 699 -6.28 26.64 -15.96
N MET A 700 -5.14 26.63 -15.28
CA MET A 700 -3.92 25.97 -15.74
C MET A 700 -4.09 24.45 -15.78
N MET A 701 -4.73 23.85 -14.78
CA MET A 701 -5.12 22.44 -14.78
C MET A 701 -6.07 22.13 -15.93
N GLY A 702 -7.11 22.93 -16.11
CA GLY A 702 -8.06 22.79 -17.22
C GLY A 702 -7.39 22.95 -18.59
N HIS A 703 -6.46 23.89 -18.73
CA HIS A 703 -5.67 24.07 -19.95
C HIS A 703 -4.80 22.83 -20.25
N LEU A 704 -4.05 22.33 -19.25
CA LEU A 704 -3.22 21.13 -19.41
C LEU A 704 -4.06 19.89 -19.73
N HIS A 705 -5.19 19.71 -19.05
CA HIS A 705 -6.12 18.62 -19.33
C HIS A 705 -6.63 18.67 -20.78
N ARG A 706 -7.12 19.82 -21.24
CA ARG A 706 -7.56 20.00 -22.64
C ARG A 706 -6.45 19.71 -23.64
N ARG A 707 -5.22 20.14 -23.33
CA ARG A 707 -4.06 20.04 -24.24
C ARG A 707 -3.50 18.61 -24.37
N TYR A 708 -3.53 17.83 -23.30
CA TYR A 708 -2.89 16.50 -23.21
C TYR A 708 -3.87 15.34 -22.99
N LYS A 709 -5.16 15.64 -22.77
CA LYS A 709 -6.26 14.69 -22.55
C LYS A 709 -5.90 13.65 -21.48
N GLU A 710 -6.11 12.37 -21.77
CA GLU A 710 -5.89 11.21 -20.90
C GLU A 710 -4.44 11.03 -20.41
N SER A 711 -3.47 11.78 -20.94
CA SER A 711 -2.07 11.67 -20.53
C SER A 711 -1.70 12.61 -19.38
N PHE A 712 -2.46 13.69 -19.14
CA PHE A 712 -2.23 14.60 -18.01
C PHE A 712 -2.76 13.98 -16.72
N LEU A 713 -1.94 14.03 -15.66
CA LEU A 713 -2.28 13.45 -14.38
C LEU A 713 -1.78 14.33 -13.23
N GLN A 714 -2.41 14.18 -12.06
CA GLN A 714 -2.01 14.81 -10.81
C GLN A 714 -1.25 13.80 -9.93
N VAL A 715 -0.16 14.24 -9.33
CA VAL A 715 0.58 13.54 -8.29
C VAL A 715 0.37 14.27 -6.97
N VAL A 716 -0.10 13.55 -5.96
CA VAL A 716 -0.37 14.11 -4.63
C VAL A 716 0.78 13.73 -3.71
N ALA A 717 1.57 14.74 -3.32
CA ALA A 717 2.69 14.59 -2.42
C ALA A 717 2.24 14.59 -0.97
N VAL A 718 1.87 13.42 -0.47
CA VAL A 718 1.43 13.25 0.92
C VAL A 718 2.64 13.16 1.83
N ASP A 719 2.78 14.16 2.68
CA ASP A 719 3.76 14.20 3.75
C ASP A 719 3.47 13.15 4.83
N LYS A 720 4.47 12.84 5.64
CA LYS A 720 4.37 11.82 6.68
C LYS A 720 3.21 12.06 7.66
N ASP A 721 2.88 13.32 7.92
CA ASP A 721 1.89 13.75 8.90
C ASP A 721 0.53 14.10 8.26
N PHE A 722 0.36 13.78 6.96
CA PHE A 722 -0.87 14.00 6.18
C PHE A 722 -1.35 15.47 6.18
N GLN A 723 -0.45 16.42 6.42
CA GLN A 723 -0.72 17.85 6.48
C GLN A 723 -1.15 18.42 5.13
N VAL A 724 -0.78 17.80 4.00
CA VAL A 724 -1.26 18.20 2.67
C VAL A 724 -2.80 18.28 2.62
N PHE A 725 -3.50 17.38 3.31
CA PHE A 725 -4.96 17.36 3.36
C PHE A 725 -5.53 18.43 4.29
N SER A 726 -4.72 19.02 5.17
CA SER A 726 -5.14 20.14 6.03
C SER A 726 -5.01 21.50 5.36
N ARG A 727 -4.61 21.56 4.08
CA ARG A 727 -4.39 22.81 3.33
C ARG A 727 -5.51 23.06 2.35
N ALA A 728 -6.16 24.21 2.46
CA ALA A 728 -7.36 24.53 1.68
C ALA A 728 -7.09 24.44 0.17
N TRP A 729 -5.97 25.00 -0.28
CA TRP A 729 -5.51 24.95 -1.68
C TRP A 729 -5.29 23.50 -2.17
N CYS A 730 -4.59 22.68 -1.40
CA CYS A 730 -4.31 21.30 -1.81
C CYS A 730 -5.60 20.47 -1.93
N VAL A 731 -6.54 20.66 -1.01
CA VAL A 731 -7.84 20.00 -1.05
C VAL A 731 -8.68 20.46 -2.24
N ALA A 732 -8.67 21.76 -2.56
CA ALA A 732 -9.32 22.29 -3.75
C ALA A 732 -8.74 21.68 -5.04
N GLU A 733 -7.41 21.59 -5.16
CA GLU A 733 -6.72 20.96 -6.29
C GLU A 733 -7.10 19.48 -6.46
N LEU A 734 -7.34 18.73 -5.36
CA LEU A 734 -7.77 17.33 -5.44
C LEU A 734 -9.16 17.19 -6.05
N ILE A 735 -10.10 18.06 -5.64
CA ILE A 735 -11.46 18.05 -6.16
C ILE A 735 -11.49 18.55 -7.60
N GLU A 736 -10.75 19.60 -7.93
CA GLU A 736 -10.65 20.11 -9.31
C GLU A 736 -10.12 19.02 -10.26
N ALA A 737 -9.06 18.31 -9.85
CA ALA A 737 -8.55 17.18 -10.62
C ALA A 737 -9.59 16.08 -10.82
N ASN A 738 -10.34 15.72 -9.78
CA ASN A 738 -11.40 14.71 -9.87
C ASN A 738 -12.56 15.15 -10.77
N SER A 739 -12.98 16.42 -10.68
CA SER A 739 -14.02 17.02 -11.53
C SER A 739 -13.60 17.08 -13.00
N CYS A 740 -12.31 17.26 -13.26
CA CYS A 740 -11.71 17.16 -14.60
C CYS A 740 -11.43 15.72 -15.03
N HIS A 741 -11.83 14.70 -14.25
CA HIS A 741 -11.53 13.28 -14.49
C HIS A 741 -10.04 13.00 -14.74
N LEU A 742 -9.16 13.74 -14.06
CA LEU A 742 -7.73 13.51 -14.13
C LEU A 742 -7.36 12.22 -13.42
N ASP A 743 -6.41 11.49 -13.99
CA ASP A 743 -5.72 10.44 -13.25
C ASP A 743 -5.03 11.08 -12.04
N GLN A 744 -5.37 10.64 -10.83
CA GLN A 744 -4.75 11.10 -9.59
C GLN A 744 -3.91 9.99 -8.98
N ARG A 745 -2.65 10.30 -8.63
CA ARG A 745 -1.71 9.37 -8.01
C ARG A 745 -1.29 9.87 -6.65
N VAL A 746 -1.79 9.22 -5.62
CA VAL A 746 -1.36 9.47 -4.24
C VAL A 746 -0.12 8.65 -3.93
N VAL A 747 0.96 9.32 -3.53
CA VAL A 747 2.20 8.69 -3.08
C VAL A 747 2.35 8.97 -1.58
N LEU A 748 2.38 7.93 -0.77
CA LEU A 748 2.41 8.02 0.70
C LEU A 748 3.81 7.72 1.25
N HIS A 749 4.10 8.15 2.47
CA HIS A 749 5.30 7.72 3.18
C HIS A 749 5.31 6.20 3.33
N SER A 750 4.32 5.66 4.05
CA SER A 750 4.13 4.22 4.25
C SER A 750 2.68 3.91 4.68
N PRO A 751 2.22 2.64 4.59
CA PRO A 751 0.92 2.21 5.09
C PRO A 751 0.71 2.47 6.57
N GLU A 752 1.77 2.36 7.38
CA GLU A 752 1.70 2.63 8.82
C GLU A 752 1.39 4.10 9.10
N ALA A 753 1.91 5.02 8.27
CA ALA A 753 1.54 6.43 8.35
C ALA A 753 0.05 6.63 7.99
N LEU A 754 -0.45 5.95 6.95
CA LEU A 754 -1.88 6.00 6.61
C LEU A 754 -2.77 5.52 7.76
N GLU A 755 -2.40 4.41 8.41
CA GLU A 755 -3.13 3.90 9.57
C GLU A 755 -3.20 4.94 10.71
N GLN A 756 -2.06 5.54 11.05
CA GLN A 756 -1.94 6.54 12.12
C GLN A 756 -2.79 7.79 11.85
N HIS A 757 -2.98 8.16 10.58
CA HIS A 757 -3.71 9.36 10.16
C HIS A 757 -5.09 9.08 9.57
N SER A 758 -5.56 7.83 9.59
CA SER A 758 -6.86 7.42 9.02
C SER A 758 -8.05 8.19 9.62
N TRP A 759 -8.03 8.42 10.94
CA TRP A 759 -9.06 9.18 11.64
C TRP A 759 -9.11 10.65 11.19
N GLN A 760 -7.95 11.26 10.97
CA GLN A 760 -7.83 12.66 10.53
C GLN A 760 -8.51 12.84 9.17
N LEU A 761 -8.29 11.88 8.26
CA LEU A 761 -8.92 11.87 6.94
C LEU A 761 -10.44 11.71 7.00
N GLY A 762 -10.94 10.86 7.90
CA GLY A 762 -12.39 10.68 8.09
C GLY A 762 -13.10 11.92 8.64
N SER A 763 -12.38 12.77 9.37
CA SER A 763 -12.89 14.03 9.93
C SER A 763 -12.62 15.27 9.06
N LEU A 764 -12.04 15.08 7.87
CA LEU A 764 -11.54 16.17 7.05
C LEU A 764 -12.67 17.07 6.54
N LYS A 765 -12.50 18.38 6.72
CA LYS A 765 -13.43 19.43 6.26
C LYS A 765 -12.65 20.62 5.73
N VAL A 766 -13.06 21.16 4.58
CA VAL A 766 -12.37 22.27 3.88
C VAL A 766 -12.38 23.56 4.70
N GLU A 767 -13.45 23.84 5.42
CA GLU A 767 -13.57 24.99 6.32
C GLU A 767 -12.66 24.88 7.55
N ASN A 768 -12.15 23.69 7.88
CA ASN A 768 -11.15 23.49 8.93
C ASN A 768 -9.72 23.54 8.40
N CYS A 769 -9.53 23.58 7.08
CA CYS A 769 -8.21 23.65 6.48
C CYS A 769 -7.54 25.02 6.72
N SER A 770 -6.21 25.03 6.67
CA SER A 770 -5.38 26.22 6.79
C SER A 770 -4.98 26.76 5.42
N ALA A 771 -4.78 28.07 5.36
CA ALA A 771 -4.14 28.77 4.24
C ALA A 771 -3.10 29.74 4.82
N SER A 772 -2.11 30.13 4.02
CA SER A 772 -1.07 31.06 4.48
C SER A 772 -1.62 32.47 4.72
N ARG A 773 -2.68 32.83 3.97
CA ARG A 773 -3.44 34.07 4.11
C ARG A 773 -4.91 33.72 4.35
N ALA A 774 -5.59 34.45 5.22
CA ALA A 774 -6.98 34.14 5.58
C ALA A 774 -7.94 34.41 4.40
N GLU A 775 -7.66 35.45 3.63
CA GLU A 775 -8.37 35.84 2.41
C GLU A 775 -8.35 34.74 1.34
N ASP A 776 -7.26 33.98 1.22
CA ASP A 776 -7.17 32.87 0.26
C ASP A 776 -8.14 31.74 0.64
N LYS A 777 -8.23 31.42 1.94
CA LYS A 777 -9.20 30.45 2.45
C LYS A 777 -10.63 30.93 2.19
N GLN A 778 -10.91 32.21 2.45
CA GLN A 778 -12.22 32.80 2.19
C GLN A 778 -12.56 32.77 0.70
N ALA A 779 -11.59 33.05 -0.18
CA ALA A 779 -11.78 32.96 -1.63
C ALA A 779 -12.15 31.53 -2.06
N ILE A 780 -11.43 30.51 -1.56
CA ILE A 780 -11.76 29.10 -1.84
C ILE A 780 -13.16 28.74 -1.34
N LEU A 781 -13.49 29.10 -0.09
CA LEU A 781 -14.81 28.81 0.48
C LEU A 781 -15.92 29.53 -0.30
N SER A 782 -15.69 30.78 -0.71
CA SER A 782 -16.65 31.53 -1.52
C SER A 782 -16.83 30.94 -2.92
N LYS A 783 -15.78 30.34 -3.50
CA LYS A 783 -15.85 29.64 -4.78
C LYS A 783 -16.69 28.35 -4.68
N ILE A 784 -16.61 27.66 -3.55
CA ILE A 784 -17.40 26.44 -3.30
C ILE A 784 -18.89 26.78 -3.14
N GLY A 785 -19.22 27.85 -2.41
CA GLY A 785 -20.58 28.33 -2.25
C GLY A 785 -21.01 28.49 -0.80
N GLY A 786 -22.29 28.24 -0.52
CA GLY A 786 -22.88 28.33 0.82
C GLY A 786 -22.57 27.10 1.68
N ALA A 787 -23.18 27.05 2.87
CA ALA A 787 -22.96 25.96 3.83
C ALA A 787 -23.35 24.58 3.26
N THR A 788 -24.39 24.53 2.43
CA THR A 788 -24.85 23.30 1.78
C THR A 788 -23.84 22.78 0.76
N GLU A 789 -23.32 23.65 -0.10
CA GLU A 789 -22.31 23.30 -1.10
C GLU A 789 -20.99 22.90 -0.43
N ILE A 790 -20.60 23.57 0.67
CA ILE A 790 -19.44 23.19 1.49
C ILE A 790 -19.62 21.78 2.07
N ALA A 791 -20.81 21.44 2.58
CA ALA A 791 -21.07 20.09 3.08
C ALA A 791 -21.00 19.02 1.97
N GLN A 792 -21.52 19.33 0.78
CA GLN A 792 -21.41 18.45 -0.40
C GLN A 792 -19.95 18.29 -0.84
N PHE A 793 -19.18 19.37 -0.86
CA PHE A 793 -17.75 19.35 -1.16
C PHE A 793 -16.99 18.46 -0.19
N ASN A 794 -17.23 18.59 1.12
CA ASN A 794 -16.61 17.77 2.15
C ASN A 794 -16.96 16.28 1.99
N THR A 795 -18.21 15.99 1.69
CA THR A 795 -18.65 14.61 1.38
C THR A 795 -17.90 14.08 0.15
N GLY A 796 -17.86 14.87 -0.94
CA GLY A 796 -17.13 14.52 -2.16
C GLY A 796 -15.64 14.26 -1.91
N LEU A 797 -15.00 15.08 -1.09
CA LEU A 797 -13.59 14.94 -0.70
C LEU A 797 -13.35 13.66 0.10
N GLN A 798 -14.16 13.39 1.11
CA GLN A 798 -14.04 12.17 1.91
C GLN A 798 -14.25 10.93 1.04
N ASN A 799 -15.18 10.97 0.10
CA ASN A 799 -15.42 9.88 -0.85
C ASN A 799 -14.27 9.68 -1.82
N LEU A 800 -13.71 10.79 -2.32
CA LEU A 800 -12.55 10.78 -3.19
C LEU A 800 -11.36 10.14 -2.48
N LEU A 801 -11.14 10.44 -1.20
CA LEU A 801 -10.01 9.89 -0.46
C LEU A 801 -10.26 8.46 0.03
N LEU A 802 -11.37 8.23 0.71
CA LEU A 802 -11.66 7.03 1.52
C LEU A 802 -12.77 6.14 0.96
N GLY A 803 -13.43 6.54 -0.13
CA GLY A 803 -14.45 5.69 -0.74
C GLY A 803 -13.84 4.38 -1.28
N SER A 804 -14.69 3.39 -1.54
CA SER A 804 -14.28 2.08 -2.11
C SER A 804 -13.45 2.14 -3.40
N GLU A 805 -13.60 3.20 -4.20
CA GLU A 805 -12.79 3.49 -5.40
C GLU A 805 -11.90 4.73 -5.22
N GLY A 806 -11.80 5.24 -3.99
CA GLY A 806 -11.05 6.43 -3.66
C GLY A 806 -9.55 6.26 -3.83
N LEU A 807 -8.83 7.38 -3.74
CA LEU A 807 -7.40 7.46 -3.96
C LEU A 807 -6.61 6.58 -2.98
N LEU A 808 -7.15 6.34 -1.79
CA LEU A 808 -6.55 5.50 -0.75
C LEU A 808 -7.08 4.07 -0.70
N ALA A 809 -8.10 3.72 -1.50
CA ALA A 809 -8.69 2.36 -1.48
C ALA A 809 -7.65 1.28 -1.81
N GLY A 810 -6.74 1.56 -2.74
CA GLY A 810 -5.65 0.65 -3.11
C GLY A 810 -4.51 0.55 -2.09
N TRP A 811 -4.58 1.30 -1.00
CA TRP A 811 -3.67 1.24 0.13
C TRP A 811 -4.24 0.46 1.31
N LEU A 812 -5.56 0.20 1.30
CA LEU A 812 -6.20 -0.54 2.35
C LEU A 812 -5.86 -2.02 2.24
N ASP A 813 -5.27 -2.52 3.31
CA ASP A 813 -4.84 -3.90 3.46
C ASP A 813 -6.07 -4.84 3.63
N GLY A 814 -5.93 -6.15 3.41
CA GLY A 814 -7.08 -7.07 3.46
C GLY A 814 -7.79 -7.14 4.83
N GLN A 815 -7.16 -6.69 5.91
CA GLN A 815 -7.75 -6.55 7.23
C GLN A 815 -8.46 -5.19 7.37
N GLN A 816 -7.82 -4.12 6.91
CA GLN A 816 -8.40 -2.77 6.83
C GLN A 816 -9.63 -2.74 5.92
N LEU A 817 -9.64 -3.52 4.84
CA LEU A 817 -10.81 -3.71 4.00
C LEU A 817 -12.00 -4.24 4.80
N LEU A 818 -11.78 -5.22 5.68
CA LEU A 818 -12.85 -5.75 6.54
C LEU A 818 -13.23 -4.77 7.67
N GLN A 819 -12.30 -3.93 8.12
CA GLN A 819 -12.63 -2.82 9.01
C GLN A 819 -13.53 -1.81 8.29
N GLU A 820 -13.21 -1.45 7.05
CA GLU A 820 -14.03 -0.56 6.23
C GLU A 820 -15.43 -1.14 6.00
N VAL A 821 -15.53 -2.43 5.67
CA VAL A 821 -16.80 -3.16 5.59
C VAL A 821 -17.58 -3.10 6.89
N GLY A 822 -16.90 -3.26 8.04
CA GLY A 822 -17.50 -3.12 9.36
C GLY A 822 -18.04 -1.72 9.60
N ALA A 823 -17.27 -0.69 9.25
CA ALA A 823 -17.66 0.71 9.37
C ALA A 823 -18.85 1.05 8.45
N ILE A 824 -18.86 0.58 7.20
CA ILE A 824 -19.99 0.74 6.27
C ILE A 824 -21.24 0.09 6.85
N ALA A 825 -21.14 -1.14 7.37
CA ALA A 825 -22.26 -1.83 7.99
C ALA A 825 -22.76 -1.12 9.26
N ALA A 826 -21.86 -0.55 10.07
CA ALA A 826 -22.21 0.24 11.25
C ALA A 826 -22.99 1.52 10.86
N ARG A 827 -22.53 2.25 9.83
CA ARG A 827 -23.24 3.43 9.29
C ARG A 827 -24.62 3.07 8.75
N ALA A 828 -24.71 1.98 7.98
CA ALA A 828 -25.99 1.49 7.46
C ALA A 828 -26.97 1.13 8.59
N ARG A 829 -26.49 0.52 9.68
CA ARG A 829 -27.30 0.23 10.87
C ARG A 829 -27.76 1.50 11.59
N ALA A 830 -26.86 2.45 11.81
CA ALA A 830 -27.20 3.71 12.49
C ALA A 830 -28.33 4.43 11.77
N ARG A 831 -28.28 4.49 10.44
CA ARG A 831 -29.36 5.06 9.60
C ARG A 831 -30.68 4.29 9.71
N GLN A 832 -30.63 2.95 9.78
CA GLN A 832 -31.83 2.14 9.97
C GLN A 832 -32.49 2.42 11.33
N ARG A 833 -31.69 2.56 12.40
CA ARG A 833 -32.19 2.92 13.73
C ARG A 833 -32.81 4.32 13.72
N ALA A 834 -32.11 5.31 13.18
CA ALA A 834 -32.62 6.68 13.07
C ALA A 834 -33.96 6.73 12.30
N ARG A 835 -34.08 5.97 11.20
CA ARG A 835 -35.33 5.87 10.44
C ARG A 835 -36.45 5.16 11.21
N ALA A 836 -36.13 4.14 12.00
CA ALA A 836 -37.11 3.46 12.85
C ALA A 836 -37.64 4.40 13.94
N THR A 837 -36.75 5.11 14.62
CA THR A 837 -37.11 6.13 15.63
C THR A 837 -37.99 7.23 15.03
N PHE A 838 -37.65 7.74 13.84
CA PHE A 838 -38.47 8.74 13.13
C PHE A 838 -39.87 8.24 12.77
N LEU A 839 -40.03 6.95 12.47
CA LEU A 839 -41.35 6.35 12.18
C LEU A 839 -42.19 6.10 13.44
N GLU A 840 -41.54 5.85 14.59
CA GLU A 840 -42.21 5.63 15.87
C GLU A 840 -42.63 6.96 16.52
N ASP A 841 -41.80 8.00 16.42
CA ASP A 841 -42.07 9.34 16.96
C ASP A 841 -41.55 10.44 16.01
N PRO A 842 -42.40 10.94 15.10
CA PRO A 842 -42.02 12.01 14.18
C PRO A 842 -41.73 13.35 14.88
N GLY A 843 -42.18 13.53 16.12
CA GLY A 843 -42.16 14.82 16.83
C GLY A 843 -40.85 15.12 17.56
N GLU A 844 -40.18 14.10 18.11
CA GLU A 844 -38.86 14.26 18.77
C GLU A 844 -37.67 14.01 17.82
N ALA A 845 -37.88 13.31 16.69
CA ALA A 845 -36.80 12.78 15.86
C ALA A 845 -36.13 13.78 14.91
N GLU A 846 -36.67 14.99 14.72
CA GLU A 846 -36.13 15.97 13.76
C GLU A 846 -34.77 16.56 14.22
N GLU A 847 -34.50 16.64 15.54
CA GLU A 847 -33.20 17.10 16.07
C GLU A 847 -32.10 16.02 16.00
N ASP A 848 -32.42 14.75 16.29
CA ASP A 848 -31.43 13.66 16.28
C ASP A 848 -31.01 13.25 14.85
N PHE A 849 -31.93 13.31 13.87
CA PHE A 849 -31.68 12.86 12.50
C PHE A 849 -30.71 13.78 11.72
N VAL A 850 -30.58 15.04 12.10
CA VAL A 850 -29.66 16.01 11.47
C VAL A 850 -28.20 15.79 11.93
N SER A 851 -27.99 15.06 13.04
CA SER A 851 -26.67 14.84 13.64
C SER A 851 -25.93 13.57 13.15
N VAL A 852 -26.61 12.64 12.48
CA VAL A 852 -26.14 11.29 12.07
C VAL A 852 -25.95 11.18 10.56
#